data_AF-A0A679JXI7-F1
#
_entry.id   AF-A0A679JXI7-F1
#
_cell.length_a   1.000
_cell.length_b   1.000
_cell.length_c   1.000
_cell.angle_alpha   90.00
_cell.angle_beta   90.00
_cell.angle_gamma   90.00
#
_symmetry.space_group_name_H-M   'P 1'
#
loop_
_entity.id
_entity.type
_entity.pdbx_description
1 polymer ?
#
loop_
_entity_poly.entity_id
_entity_poly.type
_entity_poly.pdbx_seq_one_letter_code
_entity_poly.pdbx_strand_id
1 'polypeptide(L)'
;MAYSKVTIPADGTTDTFTFSFGYLYADHIEAYKNGIKIAGRTLPTASSVKLNTSVANGDVIIIQRITPRDKLLVSMPNSGTFRGKDINAMALQTLYIAQEVFDNLTTIVQLAVDNTMDALNHRISNVLDPVNPQDAVTKRWAETAMDSELAQAIAAKNAAVDAKNASDTNKAGTAADRTQTGLDRTAVANDKTTVASDKAAVAANKTATDNNVTAAAGSASAASGSASTASNAASTATTQAGIATTKATQTATDAVATAADRVQTGLDRTAAAADAVKTNGDRYATGLDRVQTGLDRTATAADRVQTGQDRTAVANDKTTVANDKAAVASDKATVAADKATVAADKGLAESYRLASFNYANAASASATNAGISLTDFRKYYLGGFATDPTKDLTGATLTEGALYWNTVAKTLKNWNGATWVAVGLTTGGAVAVTPVGALVATNAQAAFQELDADLTAEITARIAGDNAKVSKSGDTMTGRLNTAGFTWGKSHSIAGVDLDTLMTAGFYSGPNLVNAPTNTWYQVSVQTYNTYVIGDTSTHHVYQHIIPINPGFDSWHRTCNAGVWGPWRKIIDGGNHLNAPDVIIEEQQPSGTNAGTFTSGGWQFRALNTVVRNVGNIASLASSLITLPAGSYYFVWSATGYQAGSHRTKIQDETNNVELFGGSTETQGGALNACSRSHGSGVATFTASRTVSLKHRCQSTKSTDGFGGAAGFSVPEVYSRLEIWKIA
;
A
#
# COMPACT_ATOMS: atom_id res chain seq x y z
N MET A 1 -22.91 79.26 54.55
CA MET A 1 -21.53 79.69 54.88
C MET A 1 -20.97 80.37 53.65
N ALA A 2 -20.35 81.55 53.78
CA ALA A 2 -19.85 82.28 52.61
C ALA A 2 -18.71 81.48 51.96
N TYR A 3 -18.91 81.02 50.72
CA TYR A 3 -17.95 80.23 49.95
C TYR A 3 -16.67 81.03 49.71
N SER A 4 -15.51 80.45 50.00
CA SER A 4 -14.17 80.96 49.68
C SER A 4 -13.82 80.87 48.19
N LYS A 5 -14.68 80.23 47.39
CA LYS A 5 -14.52 80.06 45.94
C LYS A 5 -15.85 80.28 45.20
N VAL A 6 -15.76 80.72 43.95
CA VAL A 6 -16.87 80.75 42.98
C VAL A 6 -16.43 80.08 41.69
N THR A 7 -17.30 79.23 41.15
CA THR A 7 -17.10 78.58 39.85
C THR A 7 -18.08 79.19 38.87
N ILE A 8 -17.57 79.74 37.78
CA ILE A 8 -18.35 80.47 36.79
C ILE A 8 -18.04 79.88 35.40
N PRO A 9 -19.05 79.38 34.67
CA PRO A 9 -18.86 79.04 33.26
C PRO A 9 -18.72 80.33 32.46
N ALA A 10 -17.70 80.42 31.61
CA ALA A 10 -17.51 81.57 30.75
C ALA A 10 -18.38 81.48 29.50
N ASP A 11 -18.95 82.62 29.10
CA ASP A 11 -19.75 82.79 27.89
C ASP A 11 -18.90 83.07 26.62
N GLY A 12 -17.59 83.18 26.78
CA GLY A 12 -16.64 83.50 25.71
C GLY A 12 -16.47 84.99 25.40
N THR A 13 -17.16 85.87 26.13
CA THR A 13 -17.14 87.33 25.93
C THR A 13 -16.84 88.12 27.20
N THR A 14 -17.22 87.60 28.37
CA THR A 14 -16.99 88.22 29.67
C THR A 14 -15.54 88.02 30.13
N ASP A 15 -14.83 89.13 30.39
CA ASP A 15 -13.44 89.12 30.89
C ASP A 15 -13.30 89.49 32.38
N THR A 16 -14.41 89.92 32.99
CA THR A 16 -14.47 90.41 34.37
C THR A 16 -15.54 89.65 35.12
N PHE A 17 -15.15 89.01 36.22
CA PHE A 17 -15.96 88.07 36.96
C PHE A 17 -16.12 88.53 38.41
N THR A 18 -17.34 88.51 38.93
CA THR A 18 -17.64 88.98 40.29
C THR A 18 -17.60 87.84 41.31
N PHE A 19 -17.18 88.16 42.54
CA PHE A 19 -17.17 87.23 43.67
C PHE A 19 -17.68 87.94 44.94
N SER A 20 -18.29 87.19 45.87
CA SER A 20 -18.97 87.77 47.05
C SER A 20 -18.29 87.46 48.39
N PHE A 21 -17.09 86.89 48.38
CA PHE A 21 -16.35 86.53 49.58
C PHE A 21 -15.27 87.55 49.95
N GLY A 22 -15.09 87.77 51.26
CA GLY A 22 -14.08 88.70 51.78
C GLY A 22 -12.66 88.14 51.65
N TYR A 23 -11.66 89.02 51.66
CA TYR A 23 -10.24 88.69 51.66
C TYR A 23 -9.46 89.68 52.53
N LEU A 24 -8.25 89.31 52.95
CA LEU A 24 -7.38 90.19 53.75
C LEU A 24 -6.52 91.09 52.86
N TYR A 25 -5.94 90.53 51.80
CA TYR A 25 -5.14 91.23 50.82
C TYR A 25 -5.51 90.78 49.40
N ALA A 26 -5.40 91.67 48.42
CA ALA A 26 -5.86 91.42 47.05
C ALA A 26 -5.09 90.29 46.34
N ASP A 27 -3.85 90.04 46.77
CA ASP A 27 -3.01 88.94 46.29
C ASP A 27 -3.52 87.56 46.73
N HIS A 28 -4.35 87.47 47.77
CA HIS A 28 -4.99 86.22 48.20
C HIS A 28 -6.08 85.73 47.24
N ILE A 29 -6.65 86.61 46.41
CA ILE A 29 -7.62 86.19 45.42
C ILE A 29 -6.88 85.57 44.26
N GLU A 30 -7.10 84.30 43.93
CA GLU A 30 -6.52 83.61 42.77
C GLU A 30 -7.60 83.21 41.75
N ALA A 31 -7.21 83.12 40.48
CA ALA A 31 -8.10 82.72 39.40
C ALA A 31 -7.50 81.55 38.60
N TYR A 32 -8.35 80.61 38.19
CA TYR A 32 -8.01 79.43 37.43
C TYR A 32 -8.94 79.30 36.23
N LYS A 33 -8.40 78.86 35.09
CA LYS A 33 -9.16 78.46 33.90
C LYS A 33 -8.96 76.96 33.69
N ASN A 34 -10.05 76.20 33.68
CA ASN A 34 -10.05 74.74 33.54
C ASN A 34 -9.07 74.05 34.51
N GLY A 35 -8.97 74.55 35.75
CA GLY A 35 -8.06 74.04 36.78
C GLY A 35 -6.61 74.55 36.69
N ILE A 36 -6.23 75.33 35.68
CA ILE A 36 -4.89 75.91 35.52
C ILE A 36 -4.86 77.35 36.04
N LYS A 37 -3.90 77.68 36.90
CA LYS A 37 -3.75 79.01 37.52
C LYS A 37 -3.43 80.09 36.47
N ILE A 38 -4.10 81.23 36.57
CA ILE A 38 -3.91 82.39 35.69
C ILE A 38 -2.94 83.38 36.37
N ALA A 39 -1.81 83.65 35.74
CA ALA A 39 -0.78 84.55 36.28
C ALA A 39 -1.16 86.03 36.18
N GLY A 40 -1.87 86.45 35.12
CA GLY A 40 -2.26 87.85 34.89
C GLY A 40 -3.70 88.14 35.27
N ARG A 41 -3.91 88.83 36.40
CA ARG A 41 -5.23 89.28 36.85
C ARG A 41 -5.15 90.65 37.51
N THR A 42 -6.24 91.40 37.44
CA THR A 42 -6.43 92.64 38.20
C THR A 42 -7.74 92.57 38.97
N LEU A 43 -7.87 93.36 40.04
CA LEU A 43 -9.14 93.52 40.78
C LEU A 43 -9.68 94.91 40.50
N PRO A 44 -10.57 95.08 39.49
CA PRO A 44 -11.17 96.38 39.18
C PRO A 44 -12.00 96.95 40.34
N THR A 45 -12.60 96.06 41.13
CA THR A 45 -13.31 96.40 42.36
C THR A 45 -12.94 95.41 43.47
N ALA A 46 -13.32 95.71 44.72
CA ALA A 46 -13.13 94.79 45.85
C ALA A 46 -13.93 93.48 45.76
N SER A 47 -14.66 93.24 44.68
CA SER A 47 -15.51 92.06 44.49
C SER A 47 -15.54 91.60 43.04
N SER A 48 -14.53 91.97 42.24
CA SER A 48 -14.40 91.50 40.87
C SER A 48 -12.95 91.24 40.49
N VAL A 49 -12.72 90.25 39.63
CA VAL A 49 -11.43 89.93 39.02
C VAL A 49 -11.57 90.08 37.52
N LYS A 50 -10.72 90.89 36.91
CA LYS A 50 -10.53 90.95 35.46
C LYS A 50 -9.34 90.10 35.07
N LEU A 51 -9.56 89.18 34.13
CA LEU A 51 -8.54 88.25 33.63
C LEU A 51 -7.84 88.85 32.43
N ASN A 52 -6.50 88.75 32.38
CA ASN A 52 -5.71 89.23 31.24
C ASN A 52 -5.54 88.17 30.14
N THR A 53 -6.28 87.07 30.22
CA THR A 53 -6.24 85.94 29.30
C THR A 53 -7.59 85.76 28.61
N SER A 54 -7.61 85.51 27.31
CA SER A 54 -8.84 85.20 26.57
C SER A 54 -9.55 83.98 27.17
N VAL A 55 -10.85 84.12 27.39
CA VAL A 55 -11.72 83.04 27.89
C VAL A 55 -12.67 82.65 26.77
N ALA A 56 -12.76 81.36 26.46
CA ALA A 56 -13.66 80.83 25.42
C ALA A 56 -14.98 80.39 26.05
N ASN A 57 -16.04 80.29 25.23
CA ASN A 57 -17.33 79.79 25.68
C ASN A 57 -17.18 78.33 26.16
N GLY A 58 -17.63 78.07 27.39
CA GLY A 58 -17.52 76.75 28.03
C GLY A 58 -16.25 76.53 28.87
N ASP A 59 -15.30 77.48 28.90
CA ASP A 59 -14.23 77.43 29.90
C ASP A 59 -14.81 77.56 31.31
N VAL A 60 -14.30 76.76 32.25
CA VAL A 60 -14.68 76.84 33.66
C VAL A 60 -13.68 77.74 34.38
N ILE A 61 -14.15 78.90 34.83
CA ILE A 61 -13.37 79.84 35.62
C ILE A 61 -13.63 79.61 37.10
N ILE A 62 -12.56 79.40 37.86
CA ILE A 62 -12.63 79.27 39.33
C ILE A 62 -11.90 80.48 39.91
N ILE A 63 -12.60 81.29 40.68
CA ILE A 63 -12.01 82.37 41.47
C ILE A 63 -12.10 81.96 42.92
N GLN A 64 -10.96 81.88 43.60
CA GLN A 64 -10.90 81.41 44.97
C GLN A 64 -9.96 82.26 45.80
N ARG A 65 -10.25 82.35 47.09
CA ARG A 65 -9.33 82.88 48.08
C ARG A 65 -8.31 81.80 48.42
N ILE A 66 -7.04 82.20 48.50
CA ILE A 66 -5.94 81.41 49.02
C ILE A 66 -5.27 82.26 50.07
N THR A 67 -5.61 82.00 51.33
CA THR A 67 -5.02 82.70 52.45
C THR A 67 -3.67 82.05 52.80
N PRO A 68 -2.59 82.83 52.98
CA PRO A 68 -1.29 82.29 53.37
C PRO A 68 -1.41 81.49 54.67
N ARG A 69 -0.94 80.25 54.64
CA ARG A 69 -0.99 79.30 55.76
C ARG A 69 0.36 79.08 56.44
N ASP A 70 1.42 79.53 55.77
CA ASP A 70 2.82 79.33 56.13
C ASP A 70 3.43 80.54 56.88
N LYS A 71 2.71 81.66 56.95
CA LYS A 71 3.14 82.88 57.68
C LYS A 71 1.97 83.60 58.33
N LEU A 72 2.19 84.18 59.51
CA LEU A 72 1.23 85.09 60.15
C LEU A 72 1.24 86.44 59.43
N LEU A 73 0.06 86.95 59.08
CA LEU A 73 -0.07 88.25 58.40
C LEU A 73 0.20 89.43 59.34
N VAL A 74 0.08 89.20 60.65
CA VAL A 74 0.40 90.15 61.70
C VAL A 74 1.20 89.41 62.77
N SER A 75 2.37 89.94 63.11
CA SER A 75 3.17 89.49 64.24
C SER A 75 2.95 90.43 65.42
N MET A 76 2.65 89.88 66.60
CA MET A 76 2.45 90.67 67.82
C MET A 76 3.81 90.96 68.47
N PRO A 77 4.27 92.23 68.57
CA PRO A 77 5.52 92.57 69.26
C PRO A 77 5.35 92.52 70.79
N ASN A 78 6.44 92.22 71.52
CA ASN A 78 6.45 92.07 72.99
C ASN A 78 6.23 93.38 73.78
N SER A 79 6.28 94.55 73.15
CA SER A 79 5.92 95.83 73.76
C SER A 79 5.34 96.80 72.71
N GLY A 80 4.03 97.04 72.79
CA GLY A 80 3.30 97.93 71.88
C GLY A 80 1.79 97.90 72.13
N THR A 81 1.08 98.94 71.70
CA THR A 81 -0.38 99.04 71.86
C THR A 81 -1.07 98.13 70.84
N PHE A 82 -1.80 97.11 71.31
CA PHE A 82 -2.60 96.25 70.44
C PHE A 82 -3.75 97.04 69.83
N ARG A 83 -3.82 97.12 68.50
CA ARG A 83 -4.96 97.72 67.81
C ARG A 83 -5.96 96.62 67.48
N GLY A 84 -7.26 96.87 67.69
CA GLY A 84 -8.32 95.89 67.37
C GLY A 84 -8.26 95.38 65.92
N LYS A 85 -7.75 96.18 64.98
CA LYS A 85 -7.54 95.77 63.58
C LYS A 85 -6.51 94.63 63.41
N ASP A 86 -5.48 94.61 64.26
CA ASP A 86 -4.37 93.67 64.17
C ASP A 86 -4.82 92.28 64.71
N ILE A 87 -5.64 92.29 65.77
CA ILE A 87 -6.29 91.08 66.32
C ILE A 87 -7.35 90.54 65.34
N ASN A 88 -8.18 91.42 64.77
CA ASN A 88 -9.19 91.02 63.80
C ASN A 88 -8.56 90.40 62.54
N ALA A 89 -7.41 90.92 62.07
CA ALA A 89 -6.71 90.34 60.92
C ALA A 89 -6.20 88.92 61.17
N MET A 90 -5.67 88.63 62.37
CA MET A 90 -5.25 87.28 62.75
C MET A 90 -6.44 86.32 62.89
N ALA A 91 -7.53 86.76 63.52
CA ALA A 91 -8.74 85.95 63.65
C ALA A 91 -9.38 85.63 62.28
N LEU A 92 -9.42 86.63 61.39
CA LEU A 92 -9.91 86.46 60.02
C LEU A 92 -9.00 85.55 59.19
N GLN A 93 -7.68 85.59 59.37
CA GLN A 93 -6.75 84.68 58.67
C GLN A 93 -7.09 83.22 58.97
N THR A 94 -7.24 82.87 60.25
CA THR A 94 -7.61 81.52 60.68
C THR A 94 -9.00 81.11 60.18
N LEU A 95 -9.98 82.01 60.25
CA LEU A 95 -11.33 81.74 59.77
C LEU A 95 -11.38 81.50 58.26
N TYR A 96 -10.61 82.27 57.49
CA TYR A 96 -10.55 82.15 56.04
C TYR A 96 -9.84 80.87 55.59
N ILE A 97 -8.75 80.48 56.26
CA ILE A 97 -8.10 79.18 56.02
C ILE A 97 -9.09 78.03 56.31
N ALA A 98 -9.85 78.10 57.41
CA ALA A 98 -10.84 77.07 57.73
C ALA A 98 -11.92 76.95 56.65
N GLN A 99 -12.46 78.07 56.17
CA GLN A 99 -13.43 78.09 55.07
C GLN A 99 -12.87 77.48 53.78
N GLU A 100 -11.62 77.79 53.42
CA GLU A 100 -10.95 77.27 52.23
C GLU A 100 -10.77 75.74 52.29
N VAL A 101 -10.43 75.20 53.46
CA VAL A 101 -10.33 73.75 53.67
C VAL A 101 -11.69 73.07 53.53
N PHE A 102 -12.74 73.61 54.14
CA PHE A 102 -14.09 73.05 54.03
C PHE A 102 -14.60 73.04 52.58
N ASP A 103 -14.37 74.12 51.83
CA ASP A 103 -14.78 74.19 50.43
C ASP A 103 -13.96 73.23 49.55
N ASN A 104 -12.71 72.91 49.90
CA ASN A 104 -11.91 71.94 49.16
C ASN A 104 -12.35 70.48 49.45
N LEU A 105 -12.79 70.18 50.67
CA LEU A 105 -13.31 68.86 51.03
C LEU A 105 -14.56 68.47 50.22
N THR A 106 -15.37 69.44 49.78
CA THR A 106 -16.56 69.18 48.93
C THR A 106 -16.23 68.72 47.51
N THR A 107 -14.96 68.74 47.10
CA THR A 107 -14.51 68.34 45.75
C THR A 107 -13.75 67.01 45.71
N ILE A 108 -13.69 66.27 46.83
CA ILE A 108 -13.03 64.97 46.96
C ILE A 108 -14.10 63.88 47.13
N VAL A 109 -13.80 62.62 46.80
CA VAL A 109 -14.66 61.49 47.18
C VAL A 109 -14.76 61.43 48.70
N GLN A 110 -15.97 61.56 49.23
CA GLN A 110 -16.22 61.67 50.67
C GLN A 110 -16.68 60.34 51.25
N LEU A 111 -16.56 60.18 52.57
CA LEU A 111 -17.18 59.07 53.28
C LEU A 111 -18.64 59.42 53.58
N ALA A 112 -19.58 58.66 53.02
CA ALA A 112 -20.99 58.75 53.32
C ALA A 112 -21.31 58.22 54.73
N VAL A 113 -22.53 58.50 55.20
CA VAL A 113 -23.00 58.14 56.55
C VAL A 113 -23.07 56.63 56.80
N ASP A 114 -23.02 55.82 55.74
CA ASP A 114 -22.99 54.36 55.77
C ASP A 114 -21.58 53.78 55.62
N ASN A 115 -20.54 54.60 55.83
CA ASN A 115 -19.13 54.26 55.64
C ASN A 115 -18.76 53.87 54.19
N THR A 116 -19.55 54.23 53.17
CA THR A 116 -19.18 54.06 51.77
C THR A 116 -18.52 55.31 51.18
N MET A 117 -17.67 55.15 50.16
CA MET A 117 -17.08 56.29 49.46
C MET A 117 -18.07 56.82 48.42
N ASP A 118 -18.56 58.05 48.60
CA ASP A 118 -19.52 58.70 47.70
C ASP A 118 -18.83 59.78 46.85
N ALA A 119 -18.99 59.67 45.54
CA ALA A 119 -18.49 60.62 44.54
C ALA A 119 -19.47 61.77 44.25
N LEU A 120 -20.58 61.87 44.99
CA LEU A 120 -21.54 62.98 44.94
C LEU A 120 -22.06 63.27 43.51
N ASN A 121 -22.41 62.21 42.76
CA ASN A 121 -22.83 62.26 41.35
C ASN A 121 -21.77 62.80 40.36
N HIS A 122 -20.49 62.83 40.73
CA HIS A 122 -19.39 63.16 39.82
C HIS A 122 -18.81 61.90 39.15
N ARG A 123 -18.29 62.06 37.92
CA ARG A 123 -17.55 60.99 37.22
C ARG A 123 -16.12 60.90 37.72
N ILE A 124 -15.60 59.68 37.86
CA ILE A 124 -14.19 59.41 38.17
C ILE A 124 -13.45 59.15 36.85
N SER A 125 -12.42 59.94 36.51
CA SER A 125 -11.81 59.97 35.17
C SER A 125 -10.43 59.30 35.03
N ASN A 126 -9.81 58.83 36.12
CA ASN A 126 -8.47 58.22 36.11
C ASN A 126 -8.40 56.98 37.01
N VAL A 127 -9.20 55.96 36.72
CA VAL A 127 -9.14 54.65 37.41
C VAL A 127 -8.20 53.74 36.62
N LEU A 128 -7.27 53.07 37.29
CA LEU A 128 -6.37 52.08 36.68
C LEU A 128 -7.11 50.79 36.34
N ASP A 129 -6.49 49.91 35.56
CA ASP A 129 -7.02 48.58 35.31
C ASP A 129 -7.09 47.78 36.63
N PRO A 130 -8.18 47.02 36.86
CA PRO A 130 -8.37 46.25 38.08
C PRO A 130 -7.34 45.12 38.21
N VAL A 131 -6.83 44.89 39.42
CA VAL A 131 -5.91 43.77 39.74
C VAL A 131 -6.58 42.80 40.72
N ASN A 132 -7.29 43.33 41.71
CA ASN A 132 -8.01 42.54 42.70
C ASN A 132 -9.52 42.46 42.37
N PRO A 133 -10.24 41.44 42.88
CA PRO A 133 -11.65 41.25 42.56
C PRO A 133 -12.60 42.37 43.04
N GLN A 134 -12.16 43.22 43.96
CA GLN A 134 -12.94 44.35 44.51
C GLN A 134 -12.56 45.71 43.91
N ASP A 135 -11.62 45.76 42.97
CA ASP A 135 -11.20 47.00 42.34
C ASP A 135 -12.31 47.58 41.44
N ALA A 136 -12.41 48.90 41.38
CA ALA A 136 -13.33 49.56 40.46
C ALA A 136 -12.87 49.36 39.00
N VAL A 137 -13.81 49.08 38.11
CA VAL A 137 -13.52 48.85 36.68
C VAL A 137 -13.97 50.04 35.84
N THR A 138 -13.23 50.33 34.77
CA THR A 138 -13.69 51.28 33.76
C THR A 138 -14.76 50.62 32.88
N LYS A 139 -15.71 51.41 32.34
CA LYS A 139 -16.72 50.92 31.39
C LYS A 139 -16.08 50.17 30.21
N ARG A 140 -14.96 50.70 29.69
CA ARG A 140 -14.21 50.10 28.57
C ARG A 140 -13.70 48.70 28.91
N TRP A 141 -13.14 48.51 30.09
CA TRP A 141 -12.62 47.20 30.53
C TRP A 141 -13.76 46.17 30.61
N ALA A 142 -14.90 46.55 31.21
CA ALA A 142 -16.07 45.68 31.34
C ALA A 142 -16.69 45.30 29.97
N GLU A 143 -16.85 46.27 29.07
CA GLU A 143 -17.35 46.01 27.71
C GLU A 143 -16.41 45.09 26.92
N THR A 144 -15.09 45.29 27.04
CA THR A 144 -14.09 44.44 26.39
C THR A 144 -14.12 43.00 26.91
N ALA A 145 -14.28 42.82 28.23
CA ALA A 145 -14.40 41.50 28.83
C ALA A 145 -15.65 40.75 28.33
N MET A 146 -16.80 41.44 28.28
CA MET A 146 -18.05 40.87 27.75
C MET A 146 -17.95 40.51 26.26
N ASP A 147 -17.30 41.35 25.44
CA ASP A 147 -17.10 41.06 24.02
C ASP A 147 -16.24 39.80 23.80
N SER A 148 -15.23 39.59 24.64
CA SER A 148 -14.40 38.38 24.63
C SER A 148 -15.20 37.12 24.99
N GLU A 149 -16.03 37.18 26.02
CA GLU A 149 -16.90 36.06 26.41
C GLU A 149 -17.92 35.73 25.30
N LEU A 150 -18.51 36.75 24.67
CA LEU A 150 -19.42 36.57 23.55
C LEU A 150 -18.73 35.92 22.34
N ALA A 151 -17.49 36.32 22.03
CA ALA A 151 -16.70 35.73 20.96
C ALA A 151 -16.40 34.24 21.21
N GLN A 152 -16.07 33.87 22.45
CA GLN A 152 -15.85 32.48 22.85
C GLN A 152 -17.15 31.65 22.73
N ALA A 153 -18.29 32.20 23.14
CA ALA A 153 -19.59 31.54 23.01
C ALA A 153 -19.98 31.31 21.54
N ILE A 154 -19.72 32.28 20.66
CA ILE A 154 -19.95 32.15 19.21
C ILE A 154 -19.05 31.06 18.62
N ALA A 155 -17.76 31.03 19.00
CA ALA A 155 -16.82 30.02 18.53
C ALA A 155 -17.25 28.61 18.96
N ALA A 156 -17.66 28.42 20.21
CA ALA A 156 -18.17 27.14 20.72
C ALA A 156 -19.43 26.69 19.99
N LYS A 157 -20.37 27.62 19.72
CA LYS A 157 -21.58 27.34 18.94
C LYS A 157 -21.24 26.91 17.51
N ASN A 158 -20.33 27.61 16.83
CA ASN A 158 -19.95 27.27 15.46
C ASN A 158 -19.27 25.90 15.39
N ALA A 159 -18.38 25.60 16.33
CA ALA A 159 -17.75 24.27 16.42
C ALA A 159 -18.78 23.14 16.60
N ALA A 160 -19.84 23.37 17.40
CA ALA A 160 -20.93 22.41 17.57
C ALA A 160 -21.75 22.23 16.28
N VAL A 161 -21.99 23.30 15.52
CA VAL A 161 -22.67 23.25 14.22
C VAL A 161 -21.82 22.47 13.20
N ASP A 162 -20.52 22.72 13.13
CA ASP A 162 -19.60 22.02 12.23
C ASP A 162 -19.54 20.52 12.55
N ALA A 163 -19.48 20.17 13.85
CA ALA A 163 -19.53 18.77 14.29
C ALA A 163 -20.84 18.09 13.88
N LYS A 164 -21.98 18.79 13.97
CA LYS A 164 -23.27 18.27 13.51
C LYS A 164 -23.29 18.05 12.00
N ASN A 165 -22.81 19.02 11.22
CA ASN A 165 -22.76 18.92 9.76
C ASN A 165 -21.87 17.76 9.29
N ALA A 166 -20.75 17.53 9.98
CA ALA A 166 -19.88 16.36 9.74
C ALA A 166 -20.61 15.04 10.04
N SER A 167 -21.36 14.98 11.14
CA SER A 167 -22.17 13.79 11.49
C SER A 167 -23.26 13.51 10.45
N ASP A 168 -23.96 14.53 9.97
CA ASP A 168 -25.00 14.39 8.95
C ASP A 168 -24.41 13.94 7.61
N THR A 169 -23.23 14.44 7.25
CA THR A 169 -22.49 14.00 6.05
C THR A 169 -22.09 12.52 6.15
N ASN A 170 -21.56 12.09 7.29
CA ASN A 170 -21.21 10.68 7.53
C ASN A 170 -22.45 9.77 7.47
N LYS A 171 -23.59 10.23 8.00
CA LYS A 171 -24.86 9.52 7.92
C LYS A 171 -25.35 9.37 6.48
N ALA A 172 -25.24 10.43 5.68
CA ALA A 172 -25.58 10.39 4.26
C ALA A 172 -24.67 9.42 3.47
N GLY A 173 -23.35 9.44 3.74
CA GLY A 173 -22.40 8.48 3.16
C GLY A 173 -22.76 7.02 3.51
N THR A 174 -23.06 6.75 4.78
CA THR A 174 -23.48 5.40 5.23
C THR A 174 -24.77 4.92 4.54
N ALA A 175 -25.71 5.84 4.27
CA ALA A 175 -26.93 5.52 3.54
C ALA A 175 -26.69 5.24 2.05
N ALA A 176 -25.75 5.95 1.42
CA ALA A 176 -25.31 5.70 0.05
C ALA A 176 -24.63 4.33 -0.08
N ASP A 177 -23.70 4.01 0.83
CA ASP A 177 -22.99 2.72 0.86
C ASP A 177 -23.97 1.54 1.04
N ARG A 178 -25.00 1.73 1.88
CA ARG A 178 -26.06 0.73 2.05
C ARG A 178 -26.87 0.50 0.78
N THR A 179 -27.16 1.57 0.04
CA THR A 179 -27.85 1.50 -1.25
C THR A 179 -26.99 0.75 -2.26
N GLN A 180 -25.70 1.07 -2.35
CA GLN A 180 -24.76 0.39 -3.26
C GLN A 180 -24.63 -1.09 -2.93
N THR A 181 -24.50 -1.44 -1.65
CA THR A 181 -24.49 -2.85 -1.20
C THR A 181 -25.76 -3.60 -1.62
N GLY A 182 -26.91 -2.92 -1.64
CA GLY A 182 -28.16 -3.47 -2.14
C GLY A 182 -28.14 -3.75 -3.64
N LEU A 183 -27.57 -2.84 -4.44
CA LEU A 183 -27.38 -3.01 -5.88
C LEU A 183 -26.42 -4.15 -6.20
N ASP A 184 -25.29 -4.22 -5.49
CA ASP A 184 -24.29 -5.27 -5.66
C ASP A 184 -24.89 -6.65 -5.36
N ARG A 185 -25.72 -6.76 -4.32
CA ARG A 185 -26.45 -8.01 -4.00
C ARG A 185 -27.39 -8.43 -5.13
N THR A 186 -28.08 -7.47 -5.75
CA THR A 186 -28.96 -7.74 -6.90
C THR A 186 -28.14 -8.19 -8.12
N ALA A 187 -27.00 -7.56 -8.38
CA ALA A 187 -26.10 -7.96 -9.46
C ALA A 187 -25.60 -9.41 -9.27
N VAL A 188 -25.15 -9.75 -8.06
CA VAL A 188 -24.72 -11.12 -7.72
C VAL A 188 -25.87 -12.13 -7.88
N ALA A 189 -27.11 -11.75 -7.54
CA ALA A 189 -28.28 -12.62 -7.75
C ALA A 189 -28.55 -12.88 -9.24
N ASN A 190 -28.41 -11.84 -10.08
CA ASN A 190 -28.55 -11.96 -11.54
C ASN A 190 -27.45 -12.84 -12.14
N ASP A 191 -26.20 -12.65 -11.72
CA ASP A 191 -25.08 -13.49 -12.16
C ASP A 191 -25.31 -14.96 -11.80
N LYS A 192 -25.85 -15.22 -10.60
CA LYS A 192 -26.19 -16.59 -10.17
C LYS A 192 -27.28 -17.22 -11.05
N THR A 193 -28.27 -16.46 -11.49
CA THR A 193 -29.28 -16.95 -12.45
C THR A 193 -28.71 -17.20 -13.84
N THR A 194 -27.76 -16.38 -14.30
CA THR A 194 -27.06 -16.59 -15.57
C THR A 194 -26.22 -17.87 -15.51
N VAL A 195 -25.42 -18.05 -14.46
CA VAL A 195 -24.60 -19.26 -14.26
C VAL A 195 -25.47 -20.52 -14.20
N ALA A 196 -26.65 -20.46 -13.57
CA ALA A 196 -27.58 -21.59 -13.55
C ALA A 196 -28.11 -21.93 -14.96
N SER A 197 -28.38 -20.91 -15.77
CA SER A 197 -28.83 -21.07 -17.17
C SER A 197 -27.73 -21.65 -18.05
N ASP A 198 -26.51 -21.15 -17.93
CA ASP A 198 -25.33 -21.66 -18.65
C ASP A 198 -25.05 -23.12 -18.28
N LYS A 199 -25.16 -23.46 -16.99
CA LYS A 199 -25.02 -24.84 -16.53
C LYS A 199 -26.08 -25.77 -17.14
N ALA A 200 -27.31 -25.30 -17.29
CA ALA A 200 -28.36 -26.07 -17.96
C ALA A 200 -28.08 -26.25 -19.46
N ALA A 201 -27.57 -25.22 -20.14
CA ALA A 201 -27.18 -25.28 -21.54
C ALA A 201 -26.01 -26.27 -21.78
N VAL A 202 -24.99 -26.24 -20.91
CA VAL A 202 -23.87 -27.19 -20.95
C VAL A 202 -24.36 -28.63 -20.77
N ALA A 203 -25.29 -28.86 -19.83
CA ALA A 203 -25.88 -30.18 -19.62
C ALA A 203 -26.66 -30.66 -20.86
N ALA A 204 -27.45 -29.80 -21.49
CA ALA A 204 -28.17 -30.11 -22.71
C ALA A 204 -27.23 -30.45 -23.88
N ASN A 205 -26.16 -29.66 -24.05
CA ASN A 205 -25.14 -29.92 -25.07
C ASN A 205 -24.43 -31.26 -24.82
N LYS A 206 -24.11 -31.57 -23.56
CA LYS A 206 -23.54 -32.88 -23.21
C LYS A 206 -24.47 -34.02 -23.61
N THR A 207 -25.77 -33.92 -23.30
CA THR A 207 -26.75 -34.94 -23.72
C THR A 207 -26.82 -35.07 -25.24
N ALA A 208 -26.77 -33.97 -25.98
CA ALA A 208 -26.75 -34.01 -27.45
C ALA A 208 -25.48 -34.69 -28.00
N THR A 209 -24.32 -34.41 -27.41
CA THR A 209 -23.06 -35.09 -27.76
C THR A 209 -23.13 -36.59 -27.47
N ASP A 210 -23.62 -36.98 -26.29
CA ASP A 210 -23.76 -38.38 -25.91
C ASP A 210 -24.71 -39.14 -26.87
N ASN A 211 -25.81 -38.49 -27.30
CA ASN A 211 -26.72 -39.04 -28.31
C ASN A 211 -26.04 -39.22 -29.68
N ASN A 212 -25.23 -38.24 -30.11
CA ASN A 212 -24.49 -38.34 -31.38
C ASN A 212 -23.43 -39.45 -31.35
N VAL A 213 -22.73 -39.62 -30.23
CA VAL A 213 -21.79 -40.74 -30.03
C VAL A 213 -22.53 -42.07 -30.13
N THR A 214 -23.70 -42.19 -29.49
CA THR A 214 -24.54 -43.39 -29.55
C THR A 214 -24.99 -43.69 -30.98
N ALA A 215 -25.41 -42.68 -31.73
CA ALA A 215 -25.82 -42.82 -33.13
C ALA A 215 -24.65 -43.23 -34.04
N ALA A 216 -23.46 -42.66 -33.83
CA ALA A 216 -22.25 -43.04 -34.56
C ALA A 216 -21.84 -44.50 -34.28
N ALA A 217 -21.91 -44.93 -33.02
CA ALA A 217 -21.67 -46.32 -32.64
C ALA A 217 -22.65 -47.28 -33.32
N GLY A 218 -23.94 -46.95 -33.34
CA GLY A 218 -24.97 -47.72 -34.05
C GLY A 218 -24.69 -47.81 -35.56
N SER A 219 -24.25 -46.72 -36.18
CA SER A 219 -23.89 -46.68 -37.60
C SER A 219 -22.67 -47.57 -37.90
N ALA A 220 -21.66 -47.57 -37.02
CA ALA A 220 -20.49 -48.44 -37.15
C ALA A 220 -20.87 -49.93 -37.04
N SER A 221 -21.76 -50.29 -36.11
CA SER A 221 -22.29 -51.65 -36.00
C SER A 221 -23.04 -52.09 -37.26
N ALA A 222 -23.86 -51.21 -37.84
CA ALA A 222 -24.57 -51.50 -39.09
C ALA A 222 -23.63 -51.68 -40.30
N ALA A 223 -22.57 -50.87 -40.37
CA ALA A 223 -21.53 -51.02 -41.40
C ALA A 223 -20.78 -52.34 -41.29
N SER A 224 -20.40 -52.75 -40.06
CA SER A 224 -19.79 -54.05 -39.77
C SER A 224 -20.71 -55.22 -40.17
N GLY A 225 -22.01 -55.12 -39.89
CA GLY A 225 -23.00 -56.10 -40.34
C GLY A 225 -23.05 -56.21 -41.86
N SER A 226 -23.07 -55.07 -42.57
CA SER A 226 -23.10 -55.02 -44.04
C SER A 226 -21.84 -55.61 -44.68
N ALA A 227 -20.66 -55.31 -44.11
CA ALA A 227 -19.39 -55.90 -44.53
C ALA A 227 -19.38 -57.43 -44.35
N SER A 228 -19.92 -57.92 -43.23
CA SER A 228 -20.08 -59.36 -42.98
C SER A 228 -20.98 -60.02 -44.03
N THR A 229 -22.11 -59.40 -44.37
CA THR A 229 -23.01 -59.87 -45.43
C THR A 229 -22.32 -59.91 -46.80
N ALA A 230 -21.54 -58.87 -47.14
CA ALA A 230 -20.80 -58.81 -48.40
C ALA A 230 -19.73 -59.91 -48.49
N SER A 231 -19.00 -60.17 -47.40
CA SER A 231 -18.01 -61.26 -47.30
C SER A 231 -18.66 -62.64 -47.52
N ASN A 232 -19.82 -62.87 -46.91
CA ASN A 232 -20.57 -64.12 -47.08
C ASN A 232 -21.05 -64.29 -48.54
N ALA A 233 -21.50 -63.22 -49.18
CA ALA A 233 -21.91 -63.23 -50.58
C ALA A 233 -20.73 -63.53 -51.52
N ALA A 234 -19.56 -62.92 -51.28
CA ALA A 234 -18.34 -63.18 -52.05
C ALA A 234 -17.84 -64.62 -51.90
N SER A 235 -17.90 -65.17 -50.68
CA SER A 235 -17.57 -66.57 -50.41
C SER A 235 -18.51 -67.53 -51.14
N THR A 236 -19.81 -67.21 -51.15
CA THR A 236 -20.81 -67.96 -51.90
C THR A 236 -20.54 -67.90 -53.41
N ALA A 237 -20.23 -66.72 -53.94
CA ALA A 237 -19.90 -66.54 -55.36
C ALA A 237 -18.64 -67.34 -55.75
N THR A 238 -17.61 -67.33 -54.91
CA THR A 238 -16.38 -68.10 -55.11
C THR A 238 -16.67 -69.60 -55.13
N THR A 239 -17.50 -70.06 -54.19
CA THR A 239 -17.94 -71.46 -54.13
C THR A 239 -18.71 -71.85 -55.39
N GLN A 240 -19.64 -71.01 -55.86
CA GLN A 240 -20.38 -71.26 -57.10
C GLN A 240 -19.49 -71.23 -58.35
N ALA A 241 -18.49 -70.34 -58.40
CA ALA A 241 -17.51 -70.30 -59.49
C ALA A 241 -16.63 -71.56 -59.51
N GLY A 242 -16.20 -72.04 -58.34
CA GLY A 242 -15.51 -73.32 -58.18
C GLY A 242 -16.37 -74.49 -58.65
N ILE A 243 -17.64 -74.55 -58.23
CA ILE A 243 -18.59 -75.59 -58.67
C ILE A 243 -18.81 -75.52 -60.19
N ALA A 244 -18.94 -74.32 -60.77
CA ALA A 244 -19.10 -74.14 -62.21
C ALA A 244 -17.85 -74.60 -62.98
N THR A 245 -16.65 -74.29 -62.47
CA THR A 245 -15.38 -74.74 -63.04
C THR A 245 -15.26 -76.26 -62.96
N THR A 246 -15.55 -76.86 -61.81
CA THR A 246 -15.56 -78.32 -61.65
C THR A 246 -16.57 -78.98 -62.56
N LYS A 247 -17.79 -78.44 -62.70
CA LYS A 247 -18.80 -78.95 -63.65
C LYS A 247 -18.35 -78.82 -65.10
N ALA A 248 -17.68 -77.73 -65.46
CA ALA A 248 -17.13 -77.54 -66.81
C ALA A 248 -15.99 -78.53 -67.09
N THR A 249 -15.07 -78.72 -66.14
CA THR A 249 -13.99 -79.71 -66.21
C THR A 249 -14.56 -81.13 -66.22
N GLN A 250 -15.61 -81.43 -65.45
CA GLN A 250 -16.32 -82.71 -65.50
C GLN A 250 -16.97 -82.93 -66.85
N THR A 251 -17.67 -81.94 -67.41
CA THR A 251 -18.27 -82.02 -68.76
C THR A 251 -17.20 -82.26 -69.84
N ALA A 252 -16.05 -81.58 -69.73
CA ALA A 252 -14.91 -81.79 -70.62
C ALA A 252 -14.25 -83.16 -70.39
N THR A 253 -14.20 -83.63 -69.16
CA THR A 253 -13.69 -84.96 -68.79
C THR A 253 -14.64 -86.06 -69.23
N ASP A 254 -15.96 -85.85 -69.22
CA ASP A 254 -16.97 -86.79 -69.73
C ASP A 254 -16.92 -86.86 -71.27
N ALA A 255 -16.66 -85.72 -71.92
CA ALA A 255 -16.37 -85.68 -73.36
C ALA A 255 -15.04 -86.37 -73.69
N VAL A 256 -14.01 -86.20 -72.86
CA VAL A 256 -12.72 -86.90 -72.94
C VAL A 256 -12.87 -88.37 -72.54
N ALA A 257 -13.78 -88.78 -71.66
CA ALA A 257 -14.06 -90.16 -71.28
C ALA A 257 -14.82 -90.90 -72.39
N THR A 258 -15.75 -90.21 -73.05
CA THR A 258 -16.37 -90.68 -74.30
C THR A 258 -15.32 -90.84 -75.42
N ALA A 259 -14.29 -89.97 -75.44
CA ALA A 259 -13.12 -90.13 -76.30
C ALA A 259 -12.09 -91.14 -75.75
N ALA A 260 -12.05 -91.40 -74.45
CA ALA A 260 -11.10 -92.26 -73.77
C ALA A 260 -11.58 -93.71 -73.72
N ASP A 261 -12.87 -94.00 -73.78
CA ASP A 261 -13.36 -95.34 -74.13
C ASP A 261 -12.85 -95.76 -75.51
N ARG A 262 -12.59 -94.79 -76.40
CA ARG A 262 -11.89 -95.02 -77.68
C ARG A 262 -10.36 -95.05 -77.56
N VAL A 263 -9.76 -94.53 -76.49
CA VAL A 263 -8.30 -94.48 -76.23
C VAL A 263 -7.83 -95.54 -75.22
N GLN A 264 -8.72 -96.16 -74.44
CA GLN A 264 -8.45 -97.24 -73.49
C GLN A 264 -8.02 -98.53 -74.22
N THR A 265 -8.47 -98.73 -75.47
CA THR A 265 -7.89 -99.71 -76.41
C THR A 265 -6.46 -99.36 -76.84
N GLY A 266 -6.04 -98.08 -76.70
CA GLY A 266 -4.70 -97.58 -77.00
C GLY A 266 -3.76 -97.48 -75.77
N LEU A 267 -4.30 -97.42 -74.56
CA LEU A 267 -3.52 -97.24 -73.33
C LEU A 267 -2.94 -98.53 -72.73
N ASP A 268 -3.40 -99.72 -73.14
CA ASP A 268 -2.66 -100.98 -72.93
C ASP A 268 -1.27 -100.94 -73.59
N ARG A 269 -1.06 -100.07 -74.58
CA ARG A 269 0.22 -99.87 -75.28
C ARG A 269 1.16 -98.88 -74.58
N THR A 270 0.68 -98.14 -73.55
CA THR A 270 1.40 -97.01 -72.94
C THR A 270 1.84 -97.27 -71.49
N ALA A 271 1.73 -98.52 -71.01
CA ALA A 271 2.41 -98.95 -69.78
C ALA A 271 3.96 -98.84 -69.89
N ALA A 272 4.51 -98.85 -71.11
CA ALA A 272 5.93 -98.66 -71.39
C ALA A 272 6.43 -97.21 -71.26
N ALA A 273 5.53 -96.22 -71.16
CA ALA A 273 5.89 -94.82 -70.92
C ALA A 273 6.12 -94.51 -69.42
N ALA A 274 5.79 -95.44 -68.52
CA ALA A 274 5.85 -95.27 -67.06
C ALA A 274 7.27 -95.17 -66.48
N ASP A 275 8.31 -95.67 -67.16
CA ASP A 275 9.70 -95.58 -66.70
C ASP A 275 10.34 -94.20 -66.95
N ALA A 276 9.90 -93.45 -67.97
CA ALA A 276 10.37 -92.08 -68.21
C ALA A 276 9.80 -91.05 -67.20
N VAL A 277 8.74 -91.43 -66.48
CA VAL A 277 8.03 -90.59 -65.51
C VAL A 277 8.76 -90.52 -64.16
N LYS A 278 9.57 -91.51 -63.79
CA LYS A 278 10.34 -91.50 -62.52
C LYS A 278 11.44 -90.44 -62.49
N THR A 279 12.16 -90.22 -63.60
CA THR A 279 13.20 -89.17 -63.71
C THR A 279 12.61 -87.74 -63.77
N ASN A 280 11.36 -87.60 -64.20
CA ASN A 280 10.62 -86.32 -64.17
C ASN A 280 9.97 -86.05 -62.81
N GLY A 281 9.69 -87.10 -62.02
CA GLY A 281 9.21 -87.00 -60.64
C GLY A 281 10.21 -86.31 -59.70
N ASP A 282 11.51 -86.62 -59.80
CA ASP A 282 12.55 -85.96 -59.01
C ASP A 282 12.72 -84.48 -59.37
N ARG A 283 12.58 -84.11 -60.66
CA ARG A 283 12.56 -82.69 -61.11
C ARG A 283 11.31 -81.93 -60.69
N TYR A 284 10.16 -82.61 -60.59
CA TYR A 284 8.88 -82.04 -60.14
C TYR A 284 8.88 -81.78 -58.62
N ALA A 285 9.50 -82.66 -57.84
CA ALA A 285 9.73 -82.46 -56.40
C ALA A 285 10.62 -81.21 -56.12
N THR A 286 11.74 -81.04 -56.84
CA THR A 286 12.59 -79.83 -56.74
C THR A 286 11.92 -78.55 -57.30
N GLY A 287 10.81 -78.69 -58.04
CA GLY A 287 9.97 -77.60 -58.52
C GLY A 287 8.90 -77.17 -57.51
N LEU A 288 8.24 -78.15 -56.88
CA LEU A 288 7.27 -77.93 -55.80
C LEU A 288 7.92 -77.35 -54.53
N ASP A 289 9.13 -77.79 -54.16
CA ASP A 289 9.90 -77.19 -53.06
C ASP A 289 10.25 -75.71 -53.32
N ARG A 290 10.49 -75.34 -54.59
CA ARG A 290 10.74 -73.95 -55.02
C ARG A 290 9.48 -73.07 -54.97
N VAL A 291 8.31 -73.63 -55.28
CA VAL A 291 7.01 -72.96 -55.19
C VAL A 291 6.59 -72.81 -53.73
N GLN A 292 6.81 -73.83 -52.89
CA GLN A 292 6.60 -73.76 -51.44
C GLN A 292 7.54 -72.73 -50.78
N THR A 293 8.84 -72.72 -51.13
CA THR A 293 9.79 -71.68 -50.66
C THR A 293 9.37 -70.27 -51.12
N GLY A 294 8.71 -70.14 -52.27
CA GLY A 294 8.17 -68.88 -52.79
C GLY A 294 6.88 -68.42 -52.08
N LEU A 295 5.98 -69.35 -51.75
CA LEU A 295 4.77 -69.12 -50.96
C LEU A 295 5.14 -68.79 -49.50
N ASP A 296 6.11 -69.47 -48.91
CA ASP A 296 6.62 -69.21 -47.55
C ASP A 296 7.32 -67.84 -47.47
N ARG A 297 8.04 -67.42 -48.52
CA ARG A 297 8.61 -66.06 -48.64
C ARG A 297 7.54 -64.98 -48.76
N THR A 298 6.41 -65.28 -49.40
CA THR A 298 5.29 -64.35 -49.59
C THR A 298 4.44 -64.24 -48.32
N ALA A 299 4.23 -65.36 -47.61
CA ALA A 299 3.66 -65.40 -46.27
C ALA A 299 4.54 -64.66 -45.25
N THR A 300 5.87 -64.90 -45.25
CA THR A 300 6.82 -64.17 -44.37
C THR A 300 6.88 -62.67 -44.69
N ALA A 301 6.69 -62.27 -45.96
CA ALA A 301 6.60 -60.86 -46.35
C ALA A 301 5.27 -60.22 -45.91
N ALA A 302 4.15 -60.95 -46.00
CA ALA A 302 2.85 -60.52 -45.49
C ALA A 302 2.83 -60.41 -43.96
N ASP A 303 3.43 -61.38 -43.25
CA ASP A 303 3.60 -61.36 -41.79
C ASP A 303 4.49 -60.19 -41.34
N ARG A 304 5.52 -59.84 -42.11
CA ARG A 304 6.34 -58.64 -41.88
C ARG A 304 5.58 -57.34 -42.10
N VAL A 305 4.65 -57.30 -43.06
CA VAL A 305 3.77 -56.13 -43.30
C VAL A 305 2.73 -56.02 -42.18
N GLN A 306 2.14 -57.14 -41.75
CA GLN A 306 1.23 -57.19 -40.60
C GLN A 306 1.94 -56.78 -39.30
N THR A 307 3.13 -57.32 -39.03
CA THR A 307 3.96 -56.91 -37.88
C THR A 307 4.35 -55.42 -37.95
N GLY A 308 4.51 -54.87 -39.16
CA GLY A 308 4.73 -53.45 -39.38
C GLY A 308 3.49 -52.61 -39.02
N GLN A 309 2.31 -53.02 -39.48
CA GLN A 309 1.02 -52.39 -39.18
C GLN A 309 0.66 -52.49 -37.69
N ASP A 310 0.91 -53.65 -37.06
CA ASP A 310 0.72 -53.85 -35.62
C ASP A 310 1.68 -52.98 -34.81
N ARG A 311 2.93 -52.79 -35.27
CA ARG A 311 3.90 -51.89 -34.61
C ARG A 311 3.51 -50.42 -34.74
N THR A 312 2.88 -50.04 -35.85
CA THR A 312 2.29 -48.69 -36.03
C THR A 312 1.05 -48.50 -35.18
N ALA A 313 0.19 -49.51 -35.04
CA ALA A 313 -0.97 -49.50 -34.15
C ALA A 313 -0.54 -49.37 -32.68
N VAL A 314 0.44 -50.16 -32.23
CA VAL A 314 1.01 -50.07 -30.88
C VAL A 314 1.71 -48.72 -30.63
N ALA A 315 2.35 -48.13 -31.65
CA ALA A 315 2.92 -46.79 -31.54
C ALA A 315 1.82 -45.72 -31.37
N ASN A 316 0.74 -45.82 -32.17
CA ASN A 316 -0.43 -44.95 -32.05
C ASN A 316 -1.10 -45.09 -30.68
N ASP A 317 -1.30 -46.32 -30.19
CA ASP A 317 -1.84 -46.61 -28.86
C ASP A 317 -0.93 -46.06 -27.76
N LYS A 318 0.40 -46.15 -27.89
CA LYS A 318 1.34 -45.53 -26.94
C LYS A 318 1.24 -44.01 -26.94
N THR A 319 1.02 -43.35 -28.07
CA THR A 319 0.72 -41.91 -28.12
C THR A 319 -0.62 -41.57 -27.50
N THR A 320 -1.66 -42.37 -27.72
CA THR A 320 -2.98 -42.19 -27.07
C THR A 320 -2.86 -42.34 -25.57
N VAL A 321 -2.18 -43.39 -25.07
CA VAL A 321 -1.93 -43.61 -23.64
C VAL A 321 -1.05 -42.50 -23.05
N ALA A 322 -0.09 -41.95 -23.79
CA ALA A 322 0.70 -40.81 -23.34
C ALA A 322 -0.14 -39.53 -23.23
N ASN A 323 -1.06 -39.29 -24.18
CA ASN A 323 -2.02 -38.19 -24.15
C ASN A 323 -3.03 -38.36 -23.00
N ASP A 324 -3.55 -39.57 -22.79
CA ASP A 324 -4.45 -39.89 -21.67
C ASP A 324 -3.73 -39.72 -20.32
N LYS A 325 -2.46 -40.12 -20.23
CA LYS A 325 -1.64 -39.93 -19.02
C LYS A 325 -1.34 -38.46 -18.76
N ALA A 326 -1.18 -37.63 -19.81
CA ALA A 326 -1.04 -36.19 -19.69
C ALA A 326 -2.37 -35.53 -19.26
N ALA A 327 -3.51 -35.99 -19.79
CA ALA A 327 -4.84 -35.55 -19.39
C ALA A 327 -5.12 -35.91 -17.92
N VAL A 328 -4.84 -37.14 -17.49
CA VAL A 328 -4.96 -37.57 -16.09
C VAL A 328 -4.02 -36.78 -15.17
N ALA A 329 -2.82 -36.43 -15.61
CA ALA A 329 -1.91 -35.58 -14.84
C ALA A 329 -2.45 -34.14 -14.69
N SER A 330 -3.07 -33.60 -15.74
CA SER A 330 -3.76 -32.31 -15.72
C SER A 330 -4.96 -32.35 -14.76
N ASP A 331 -5.82 -33.37 -14.87
CA ASP A 331 -6.99 -33.54 -13.99
C ASP A 331 -6.56 -33.70 -12.53
N LYS A 332 -5.47 -34.42 -12.27
CA LYS A 332 -4.93 -34.58 -10.92
C LYS A 332 -4.37 -33.27 -10.35
N ALA A 333 -3.82 -32.40 -11.18
CA ALA A 333 -3.40 -31.05 -10.79
C ALA A 333 -4.61 -30.17 -10.48
N THR A 334 -5.69 -30.25 -11.26
CA THR A 334 -6.96 -29.56 -11.01
C THR A 334 -7.60 -30.03 -9.71
N VAL A 335 -7.68 -31.35 -9.47
CA VAL A 335 -8.21 -31.92 -8.22
C VAL A 335 -7.36 -31.53 -7.00
N ALA A 336 -6.04 -31.39 -7.16
CA ALA A 336 -5.16 -30.91 -6.10
C ALA A 336 -5.40 -29.43 -5.78
N ALA A 337 -5.62 -28.60 -6.81
CA ALA A 337 -6.01 -27.20 -6.65
C ALA A 337 -7.37 -27.09 -5.94
N ASP A 338 -8.39 -27.83 -6.39
CA ASP A 338 -9.72 -27.85 -5.78
C ASP A 338 -9.67 -28.29 -4.30
N LYS A 339 -8.85 -29.28 -3.97
CA LYS A 339 -8.63 -29.69 -2.57
C LYS A 339 -8.00 -28.59 -1.72
N ALA A 340 -7.09 -27.79 -2.28
CA ALA A 340 -6.49 -26.66 -1.58
C ALA A 340 -7.53 -25.55 -1.32
N THR A 341 -8.41 -25.28 -2.29
CA THR A 341 -9.51 -24.32 -2.14
C THR A 341 -10.51 -24.77 -1.07
N VAL A 342 -10.93 -26.04 -1.11
CA VAL A 342 -11.83 -26.62 -0.09
C VAL A 342 -11.21 -26.60 1.31
N ALA A 343 -9.90 -26.81 1.44
CA ALA A 343 -9.20 -26.69 2.72
C ALA A 343 -9.18 -25.25 3.24
N ALA A 344 -8.99 -24.26 2.37
CA ALA A 344 -9.06 -22.84 2.72
C ALA A 344 -10.47 -22.44 3.17
N ASP A 345 -11.51 -22.86 2.43
CA ASP A 345 -12.91 -22.60 2.78
C ASP A 345 -13.30 -23.21 4.14
N LYS A 346 -12.80 -24.42 4.44
CA LYS A 346 -12.99 -25.08 5.74
C LYS A 346 -12.31 -24.33 6.89
N GLY A 347 -11.14 -23.74 6.66
CA GLY A 347 -10.44 -22.91 7.64
C GLY A 347 -11.16 -21.58 7.93
N LEU A 348 -11.71 -20.95 6.89
CA LEU A 348 -12.54 -19.75 7.01
C LEU A 348 -13.84 -20.05 7.78
N ALA A 349 -14.51 -21.16 7.48
CA ALA A 349 -15.72 -21.58 8.19
C ALA A 349 -15.47 -21.83 9.69
N GLU A 350 -14.34 -22.45 10.05
CA GLU A 350 -13.99 -22.69 11.45
C GLU A 350 -13.64 -21.40 12.20
N SER A 351 -12.98 -20.45 11.52
CA SER A 351 -12.71 -19.11 12.06
C SER A 351 -14.00 -18.34 12.36
N TYR A 352 -14.98 -18.40 11.45
CA TYR A 352 -16.29 -17.78 11.67
C TYR A 352 -17.09 -18.45 12.79
N ARG A 353 -17.02 -19.78 12.90
CA ARG A 353 -17.66 -20.54 14.00
C ARG A 353 -17.10 -20.13 15.36
N LEU A 354 -15.78 -20.00 15.48
CA LEU A 354 -15.12 -19.60 16.72
C LEU A 354 -15.44 -18.15 17.08
N ALA A 355 -15.46 -17.24 16.10
CA ALA A 355 -15.90 -15.86 16.30
C ALA A 355 -17.35 -15.79 16.82
N SER A 356 -18.26 -16.54 16.21
CA SER A 356 -19.67 -16.61 16.65
C SER A 356 -19.80 -17.14 18.08
N PHE A 357 -19.02 -18.16 18.46
CA PHE A 357 -19.01 -18.71 19.82
C PHE A 357 -18.50 -17.68 20.85
N ASN A 358 -17.44 -16.95 20.51
CA ASN A 358 -16.89 -15.90 21.38
C ASN A 358 -17.87 -14.73 21.57
N TYR A 359 -18.57 -14.30 20.51
CA TYR A 359 -19.60 -13.27 20.64
C TYR A 359 -20.78 -13.72 21.51
N ALA A 360 -21.21 -14.97 21.40
CA ALA A 360 -22.27 -15.51 22.26
C ALA A 360 -21.85 -15.55 23.74
N ASN A 361 -20.60 -15.95 24.03
CA ASN A 361 -20.07 -15.94 25.40
C ASN A 361 -19.93 -14.53 25.96
N ALA A 362 -19.45 -13.57 25.17
CA ALA A 362 -19.35 -12.17 25.59
C ALA A 362 -20.73 -11.57 25.89
N ALA A 363 -21.74 -11.90 25.09
CA ALA A 363 -23.12 -11.48 25.34
C ALA A 363 -23.69 -12.10 26.64
N SER A 364 -23.43 -13.38 26.89
CA SER A 364 -23.84 -14.08 28.13
C SER A 364 -23.17 -13.49 29.38
N ALA A 365 -21.86 -13.19 29.29
CA ALA A 365 -21.12 -12.53 30.36
C ALA A 365 -21.63 -11.10 30.62
N SER A 366 -21.95 -10.35 29.56
CA SER A 366 -22.54 -9.01 29.68
C SER A 366 -23.92 -9.03 30.34
N ALA A 367 -24.77 -9.99 29.99
CA ALA A 367 -26.08 -10.19 30.63
C ALA A 367 -25.94 -10.54 32.12
N THR A 368 -24.96 -11.40 32.46
CA THR A 368 -24.65 -11.76 33.85
C THR A 368 -24.17 -10.54 34.66
N ASN A 369 -23.25 -9.75 34.10
CA ASN A 369 -22.74 -8.54 34.75
C ASN A 369 -23.82 -7.48 34.94
N ALA A 370 -24.71 -7.29 33.96
CA ALA A 370 -25.86 -6.39 34.10
C ALA A 370 -26.82 -6.86 35.22
N GLY A 371 -27.03 -8.17 35.35
CA GLY A 371 -27.80 -8.77 36.45
C GLY A 371 -27.16 -8.53 37.82
N ILE A 372 -25.83 -8.64 37.93
CA ILE A 372 -25.07 -8.34 39.15
C ILE A 372 -25.20 -6.85 39.51
N SER A 373 -24.94 -5.94 38.55
CA SER A 373 -25.05 -4.50 38.80
C SER A 373 -26.46 -4.07 39.22
N LEU A 374 -27.51 -4.66 38.63
CA LEU A 374 -28.88 -4.40 39.03
C LEU A 374 -29.18 -4.94 40.44
N THR A 375 -28.63 -6.12 40.77
CA THR A 375 -28.78 -6.72 42.10
C THR A 375 -28.07 -5.86 43.16
N ASP A 376 -26.86 -5.40 42.90
CA ASP A 376 -26.10 -4.55 43.82
C ASP A 376 -26.76 -3.17 43.99
N PHE A 377 -27.26 -2.56 42.91
CA PHE A 377 -28.05 -1.33 43.03
C PHE A 377 -29.28 -1.53 43.93
N ARG A 378 -29.99 -2.66 43.80
CA ARG A 378 -31.18 -2.97 44.59
C ARG A 378 -30.90 -3.35 46.06
N LYS A 379 -29.65 -3.67 46.41
CA LYS A 379 -29.23 -3.83 47.81
C LYS A 379 -29.07 -2.47 48.51
N TYR A 380 -28.50 -1.48 47.81
CA TYR A 380 -28.19 -0.17 48.38
C TYR A 380 -29.27 0.88 48.16
N TYR A 381 -30.15 0.73 47.16
CA TYR A 381 -31.28 1.63 46.94
C TYR A 381 -32.60 0.85 46.89
N LEU A 382 -33.38 1.00 47.95
CA LEU A 382 -34.63 0.25 48.16
C LEU A 382 -35.84 0.94 47.53
N GLY A 383 -35.72 2.19 47.09
CA GLY A 383 -36.83 2.96 46.55
C GLY A 383 -37.70 3.61 47.63
N GLY A 384 -39.01 3.73 47.40
CA GLY A 384 -39.92 4.46 48.28
C GLY A 384 -40.73 3.56 49.22
N PHE A 385 -40.69 3.82 50.54
CA PHE A 385 -41.49 3.12 51.54
C PHE A 385 -42.21 4.10 52.47
N ALA A 386 -43.37 3.70 52.99
CA ALA A 386 -44.12 4.51 53.97
C ALA A 386 -43.57 4.36 55.41
N THR A 387 -42.96 3.22 55.71
CA THR A 387 -42.33 2.89 57.00
C THR A 387 -40.95 2.30 56.77
N ASP A 388 -40.11 2.30 57.80
CA ASP A 388 -38.77 1.74 57.75
C ASP A 388 -38.79 0.26 57.29
N PRO A 389 -38.18 -0.08 56.14
CA PRO A 389 -38.10 -1.46 55.69
C PRO A 389 -37.14 -2.25 56.61
N THR A 390 -37.40 -3.53 56.80
CA THR A 390 -36.59 -4.43 57.66
C THR A 390 -35.74 -5.42 56.85
N LYS A 391 -35.95 -5.47 55.53
CA LYS A 391 -35.26 -6.32 54.57
C LYS A 391 -35.04 -5.56 53.27
N ASP A 392 -34.04 -5.97 52.50
CA ASP A 392 -33.79 -5.40 51.17
C ASP A 392 -34.79 -5.91 50.12
N LEU A 393 -34.67 -5.42 48.88
CA LEU A 393 -35.54 -5.81 47.77
C LEU A 393 -35.29 -7.23 47.25
N THR A 394 -34.29 -7.94 47.76
CA THR A 394 -34.01 -9.36 47.48
C THR A 394 -34.51 -10.29 48.59
N GLY A 395 -35.00 -9.73 49.70
CA GLY A 395 -35.47 -10.47 50.87
C GLY A 395 -34.37 -10.79 51.90
N ALA A 396 -33.15 -10.27 51.69
CA ALA A 396 -32.01 -10.42 52.60
C ALA A 396 -32.01 -9.32 53.69
N THR A 397 -31.13 -9.46 54.68
CA THR A 397 -30.92 -8.44 55.72
C THR A 397 -30.35 -7.16 55.12
N LEU A 398 -30.73 -6.01 55.67
CA LEU A 398 -30.26 -4.71 55.20
C LEU A 398 -28.73 -4.60 55.26
N THR A 399 -28.15 -4.13 54.16
CA THR A 399 -26.71 -3.81 54.09
C THR A 399 -26.49 -2.40 54.63
N GLU A 400 -25.47 -2.19 55.46
CA GLU A 400 -25.06 -0.86 55.92
C GLU A 400 -24.82 0.07 54.73
N GLY A 401 -25.33 1.30 54.79
CA GLY A 401 -25.34 2.24 53.67
C GLY A 401 -26.54 2.12 52.73
N ALA A 402 -27.48 1.21 52.98
CA ALA A 402 -28.72 1.14 52.20
C ALA A 402 -29.56 2.41 52.38
N LEU A 403 -30.20 2.85 51.30
CA LEU A 403 -30.98 4.09 51.21
C LEU A 403 -32.40 3.78 50.80
N TYR A 404 -33.36 4.49 51.40
CA TYR A 404 -34.74 4.51 50.91
C TYR A 404 -35.38 5.88 51.11
N TRP A 405 -36.34 6.21 50.26
CA TRP A 405 -37.13 7.43 50.36
C TRP A 405 -38.37 7.19 51.23
N ASN A 406 -38.46 7.86 52.38
CA ASN A 406 -39.66 7.78 53.19
C ASN A 406 -40.75 8.66 52.56
N THR A 407 -41.77 8.01 51.98
CA THR A 407 -42.82 8.69 51.21
C THR A 407 -43.76 9.52 52.08
N VAL A 408 -43.80 9.27 53.40
CA VAL A 408 -44.61 10.01 54.37
C VAL A 408 -43.81 11.17 54.98
N ALA A 409 -42.63 10.89 55.51
CA ALA A 409 -41.74 11.87 56.14
C ALA A 409 -40.98 12.75 55.13
N LYS A 410 -41.08 12.46 53.82
CA LYS A 410 -40.42 13.18 52.72
C LYS A 410 -38.92 13.39 52.92
N THR A 411 -38.25 12.39 53.49
CA THR A 411 -36.82 12.41 53.78
C THR A 411 -36.14 11.16 53.24
N LEU A 412 -34.91 11.33 52.76
CA LEU A 412 -34.04 10.20 52.44
C LEU A 412 -33.48 9.62 53.74
N LYS A 413 -33.60 8.31 53.90
CA LYS A 413 -33.14 7.57 55.07
C LYS A 413 -31.97 6.67 54.69
N ASN A 414 -30.95 6.60 55.54
CA ASN A 414 -29.78 5.73 55.42
C ASN A 414 -29.74 4.72 56.57
N TRP A 415 -29.45 3.45 56.26
CA TRP A 415 -29.27 2.38 57.24
C TRP A 415 -27.82 2.36 57.73
N ASN A 416 -27.58 2.58 59.03
CA ASN A 416 -26.23 2.60 59.61
C ASN A 416 -25.78 1.25 60.18
N GLY A 417 -26.44 0.15 59.80
CA GLY A 417 -26.18 -1.19 60.34
C GLY A 417 -27.07 -1.58 61.53
N ALA A 418 -27.78 -0.62 62.16
CA ALA A 418 -28.67 -0.90 63.28
C ALA A 418 -30.03 -0.16 63.23
N THR A 419 -30.07 1.08 62.73
CA THR A 419 -31.28 1.91 62.65
C THR A 419 -31.30 2.76 61.38
N TRP A 420 -32.50 3.23 60.99
CA TRP A 420 -32.68 4.17 59.89
C TRP A 420 -32.50 5.62 60.33
N VAL A 421 -31.52 6.31 59.77
CA VAL A 421 -31.17 7.70 60.10
C VAL A 421 -31.54 8.62 58.94
N ALA A 422 -32.04 9.82 59.21
CA ALA A 422 -32.32 10.81 58.16
C ALA A 422 -31.01 11.40 57.62
N VAL A 423 -30.88 11.48 56.29
CA VAL A 423 -29.76 12.14 55.62
C VAL A 423 -30.08 13.63 55.54
N GLY A 424 -29.41 14.45 56.36
CA GLY A 424 -29.56 15.91 56.37
C GLY A 424 -28.20 16.62 56.42
N LEU A 425 -28.08 17.76 55.74
CA LEU A 425 -26.92 18.65 55.84
C LEU A 425 -26.99 19.46 57.14
N THR A 426 -26.07 19.24 58.06
CA THR A 426 -25.80 20.17 59.16
C THR A 426 -24.95 21.33 58.65
N THR A 427 -25.54 22.51 58.50
CA THR A 427 -24.82 23.78 58.33
C THR A 427 -23.98 24.04 59.57
N GLY A 428 -22.65 23.88 59.47
CA GLY A 428 -21.73 24.35 60.52
C GLY A 428 -20.46 23.52 60.80
N GLY A 429 -20.16 22.47 60.04
CA GLY A 429 -18.87 21.76 60.16
C GLY A 429 -18.04 21.97 58.91
N ALA A 430 -16.82 22.51 59.03
CA ALA A 430 -15.82 22.32 58.00
C ALA A 430 -15.75 20.82 57.71
N VAL A 431 -16.03 20.42 56.48
CA VAL A 431 -15.94 19.02 56.07
C VAL A 431 -14.46 18.66 56.07
N ALA A 432 -13.98 18.10 57.18
CA ALA A 432 -12.72 17.38 57.21
C ALA A 432 -12.92 16.13 56.35
N VAL A 433 -12.66 16.26 55.05
CA VAL A 433 -12.56 15.11 54.17
C VAL A 433 -11.22 14.47 54.46
N THR A 434 -11.21 13.27 55.05
CA THR A 434 -10.04 12.40 54.99
C THR A 434 -9.98 11.88 53.56
N PRO A 435 -8.99 12.28 52.74
CA PRO A 435 -8.93 11.84 51.36
C PRO A 435 -8.81 10.31 51.29
N VAL A 436 -9.43 9.69 50.29
CA VAL A 436 -9.21 8.28 49.96
C VAL A 436 -8.23 8.24 48.78
N GLY A 437 -7.17 7.46 48.91
CA GLY A 437 -6.00 7.53 48.02
C GLY A 437 -4.90 8.42 48.62
N ALA A 438 -3.69 8.34 48.08
CA ALA A 438 -2.47 8.93 48.64
C ALA A 438 -2.41 10.48 48.64
N LEU A 439 -3.55 11.16 48.69
CA LEU A 439 -3.70 12.61 48.71
C LEU A 439 -3.41 13.15 50.13
N VAL A 440 -2.57 14.17 50.24
CA VAL A 440 -2.05 14.71 51.51
C VAL A 440 -2.74 16.03 51.92
N ALA A 441 -3.62 16.57 51.08
CA ALA A 441 -4.29 17.84 51.33
C ALA A 441 -5.26 17.86 52.55
N THR A 442 -5.26 18.99 53.27
CA THR A 442 -6.05 19.20 54.51
C THR A 442 -7.34 20.01 54.32
N ASN A 443 -7.62 20.48 53.11
CA ASN A 443 -8.87 21.16 52.76
C ASN A 443 -9.23 20.94 51.28
N ALA A 444 -10.48 21.23 50.91
CA ALA A 444 -11.00 20.95 49.57
C ALA A 444 -10.24 21.69 48.46
N GLN A 445 -9.83 22.94 48.69
CA GLN A 445 -9.15 23.72 47.67
C GLN A 445 -7.73 23.20 47.41
N ALA A 446 -7.03 22.77 48.46
CA ALA A 446 -5.74 22.08 48.33
C ALA A 446 -5.88 20.69 47.68
N ALA A 447 -6.97 19.96 47.95
CA ALA A 447 -7.22 18.66 47.34
C ALA A 447 -7.50 18.76 45.83
N PHE A 448 -8.22 19.81 45.40
CA PHE A 448 -8.42 20.06 43.97
C PHE A 448 -7.11 20.45 43.28
N GLN A 449 -6.24 21.22 43.93
CA GLN A 449 -4.92 21.57 43.38
C GLN A 449 -3.98 20.35 43.28
N GLU A 450 -3.99 19.48 44.29
CA GLU A 450 -3.21 18.22 44.27
C GLU A 450 -3.72 17.28 43.18
N LEU A 451 -5.04 17.16 43.02
CA LEU A 451 -5.65 16.36 41.96
C LEU A 451 -5.38 16.93 40.56
N ASP A 452 -5.44 18.26 40.38
CA ASP A 452 -5.10 18.91 39.10
C ASP A 452 -3.61 18.71 38.77
N ALA A 453 -2.73 18.76 39.76
CA ALA A 453 -1.30 18.50 39.57
C ALA A 453 -1.03 17.05 39.18
N ASP A 454 -1.66 16.07 39.85
CA ASP A 454 -1.56 14.65 39.52
C ASP A 454 -2.19 14.33 38.17
N LEU A 455 -3.35 14.91 37.86
CA LEU A 455 -4.00 14.77 36.56
C LEU A 455 -3.12 15.34 35.44
N THR A 456 -2.49 16.50 35.68
CA THR A 456 -1.55 17.09 34.73
C THR A 456 -0.31 16.23 34.55
N ALA A 457 0.23 15.64 35.62
CA ALA A 457 1.37 14.72 35.58
C ALA A 457 1.04 13.42 34.82
N GLU A 458 -0.13 12.81 35.08
CA GLU A 458 -0.63 11.61 34.41
C GLU A 458 -0.95 11.87 32.93
N ILE A 459 -1.59 13.00 32.61
CA ILE A 459 -1.83 13.42 31.22
C ILE A 459 -0.50 13.64 30.51
N THR A 460 0.47 14.29 31.15
CA THR A 460 1.80 14.53 30.56
C THR A 460 2.56 13.21 30.36
N ALA A 461 2.50 12.28 31.31
CA ALA A 461 3.10 10.94 31.21
C ALA A 461 2.43 10.08 30.11
N ARG A 462 1.10 10.16 29.98
CA ARG A 462 0.35 9.50 28.90
C ARG A 462 0.65 10.12 27.54
N ILE A 463 0.74 11.44 27.43
CA ILE A 463 1.14 12.12 26.18
C ILE A 463 2.59 11.77 25.83
N ALA A 464 3.50 11.68 26.81
CA ALA A 464 4.87 11.24 26.59
C ALA A 464 4.96 9.75 26.20
N GLY A 465 4.09 8.89 26.74
CA GLY A 465 3.93 7.49 26.34
C GLY A 465 3.28 7.32 24.96
N ASP A 466 2.34 8.19 24.59
CA ASP A 466 1.68 8.24 23.28
C ASP A 466 2.58 8.88 22.20
N ASN A 467 3.53 9.74 22.59
CA ASN A 467 4.59 10.29 21.73
C ASN A 467 5.90 9.49 21.77
N ALA A 468 5.99 8.43 22.59
CA ALA A 468 7.11 7.52 22.53
C ALA A 468 7.07 6.81 21.18
N LYS A 469 8.08 7.07 20.34
CA LYS A 469 8.32 6.36 19.09
C LYS A 469 8.11 4.86 19.34
N VAL A 470 7.41 4.18 18.42
CA VAL A 470 7.18 2.74 18.51
C VAL A 470 8.51 2.05 18.79
N SER A 471 8.70 1.58 20.02
CA SER A 471 9.95 1.01 20.45
C SER A 471 9.95 -0.45 20.05
N LYS A 472 10.94 -0.85 19.25
CA LYS A 472 11.12 -2.24 18.87
C LYS A 472 11.74 -2.98 20.06
N SER A 473 10.99 -3.91 20.64
CA SER A 473 11.52 -4.94 21.52
C SER A 473 11.24 -6.30 20.87
N GLY A 474 12.25 -6.88 20.23
CA GLY A 474 12.10 -8.14 19.49
C GLY A 474 11.28 -8.01 18.20
N ASP A 475 10.45 -9.03 17.91
CA ASP A 475 9.61 -9.12 16.71
C ASP A 475 8.21 -8.49 16.86
N THR A 476 7.93 -7.90 18.03
CA THR A 476 6.63 -7.28 18.34
C THR A 476 6.77 -5.77 18.42
N MET A 477 5.93 -5.06 17.66
CA MET A 477 5.76 -3.61 17.79
C MET A 477 4.54 -3.35 18.68
N THR A 478 4.74 -2.66 19.79
CA THR A 478 3.67 -2.35 20.76
C THR A 478 3.49 -0.84 20.85
N GLY A 479 2.28 -0.33 20.58
CA GLY A 479 1.93 1.11 20.65
C GLY A 479 0.78 1.49 19.70
N ARG A 480 0.13 2.64 19.92
CA ARG A 480 -0.87 3.20 18.99
C ARG A 480 -0.17 3.80 17.76
N LEU A 481 -0.59 3.39 16.56
CA LEU A 481 -0.17 4.07 15.32
C LEU A 481 -0.66 5.53 15.34
N ASN A 482 0.24 6.49 15.42
CA ASN A 482 -0.10 7.88 15.13
C ASN A 482 -0.01 8.12 13.61
N THR A 483 -0.82 9.04 13.09
CA THR A 483 -0.91 9.37 11.66
C THR A 483 0.42 9.88 11.07
N ALA A 484 1.39 10.24 11.92
CA ALA A 484 2.73 10.68 11.52
C ALA A 484 3.76 9.53 11.41
N GLY A 485 3.51 8.38 12.05
CA GLY A 485 4.49 7.31 12.25
C GLY A 485 4.56 6.28 11.12
N PHE A 486 3.63 6.29 10.16
CA PHE A 486 3.68 5.42 8.99
C PHE A 486 4.29 6.15 7.79
N THR A 487 5.55 6.58 7.92
CA THR A 487 6.35 7.13 6.82
C THR A 487 6.99 6.03 5.96
N TRP A 488 6.86 4.76 6.34
CA TRP A 488 7.40 3.60 5.62
C TRP A 488 6.51 3.13 4.47
N GLY A 489 6.07 4.08 3.63
CA GLY A 489 5.23 3.75 2.47
C GLY A 489 5.11 4.84 1.40
N LYS A 490 5.68 6.03 1.59
CA LYS A 490 5.73 7.07 0.54
C LYS A 490 7.19 7.42 0.27
N SER A 491 7.63 7.35 -0.98
CA SER A 491 8.92 7.89 -1.39
C SER A 491 8.97 9.39 -1.08
N HIS A 492 10.05 9.88 -0.50
CA HIS A 492 10.26 11.32 -0.30
C HIS A 492 10.38 12.02 -1.67
N SER A 493 9.58 13.06 -1.89
CA SER A 493 9.67 13.85 -3.12
C SER A 493 10.92 14.72 -3.10
N ILE A 494 11.79 14.59 -4.10
CA ILE A 494 13.04 15.38 -4.25
C ILE A 494 13.09 16.00 -5.65
N ALA A 495 13.49 17.25 -5.79
CA ALA A 495 13.61 17.89 -7.11
C ALA A 495 14.85 18.78 -7.14
N GLY A 496 15.68 18.70 -8.18
CA GLY A 496 16.89 19.51 -8.27
C GLY A 496 18.02 19.09 -7.31
N VAL A 497 17.85 17.98 -6.58
CA VAL A 497 18.80 17.54 -5.54
C VAL A 497 20.01 16.88 -6.19
N ASP A 498 21.19 17.18 -5.66
CA ASP A 498 22.43 16.48 -5.98
C ASP A 498 22.47 15.12 -5.27
N LEU A 499 22.49 14.05 -6.07
CA LEU A 499 22.54 12.68 -5.57
C LEU A 499 23.81 12.40 -4.77
N ASP A 500 24.90 13.14 -4.96
CA ASP A 500 26.11 12.96 -4.17
C ASP A 500 25.93 13.41 -2.71
N THR A 501 24.99 14.33 -2.47
CA THR A 501 24.62 14.82 -1.13
C THR A 501 23.53 13.98 -0.47
N LEU A 502 22.85 13.11 -1.23
CA LEU A 502 21.77 12.27 -0.75
C LEU A 502 22.30 11.02 -0.02
N MET A 503 22.74 11.24 1.22
CA MET A 503 23.39 10.23 2.06
C MET A 503 22.49 9.64 3.15
N THR A 504 21.21 10.00 3.24
CA THR A 504 20.30 9.47 4.25
C THR A 504 19.56 8.24 3.71
N ALA A 505 19.55 7.13 4.45
CA ALA A 505 18.84 5.92 4.05
C ALA A 505 17.34 6.18 3.84
N GLY A 506 16.79 5.68 2.74
CA GLY A 506 15.37 5.86 2.41
C GLY A 506 15.06 5.69 0.93
N PHE A 507 13.76 5.82 0.61
CA PHE A 507 13.25 5.86 -0.76
C PHE A 507 12.86 7.29 -1.11
N TYR A 508 13.28 7.74 -2.29
CA TYR A 508 13.06 9.08 -2.82
C TYR A 508 12.57 9.01 -4.27
N SER A 509 11.91 10.06 -4.77
CA SER A 509 11.57 10.18 -6.18
C SER A 509 11.46 11.63 -6.65
N GLY A 510 11.84 11.89 -7.90
CA GLY A 510 11.58 13.18 -8.55
C GLY A 510 12.49 13.53 -9.72
N PRO A 511 12.27 14.71 -10.34
CA PRO A 511 12.94 15.13 -11.57
C PRO A 511 14.17 16.02 -11.34
N ASN A 512 14.93 16.25 -12.42
CA ASN A 512 16.05 17.21 -12.49
C ASN A 512 17.17 16.95 -11.47
N LEU A 513 17.49 15.68 -11.20
CA LEU A 513 18.49 15.31 -10.21
C LEU A 513 19.91 15.54 -10.75
N VAL A 514 20.76 16.16 -9.92
CA VAL A 514 22.17 16.40 -10.26
C VAL A 514 22.98 15.14 -9.93
N ASN A 515 24.01 14.85 -10.74
CA ASN A 515 24.78 13.59 -10.70
C ASN A 515 23.95 12.31 -10.92
N ALA A 516 22.81 12.41 -11.60
CA ALA A 516 22.09 11.26 -12.12
C ALA A 516 22.70 10.76 -13.45
N PRO A 517 22.56 9.46 -13.80
CA PRO A 517 23.07 8.87 -15.04
C PRO A 517 22.53 9.54 -16.31
N THR A 518 21.26 9.98 -16.29
CA THR A 518 20.62 10.72 -17.39
C THR A 518 19.70 11.79 -16.84
N ASN A 519 19.25 12.74 -17.65
CA ASN A 519 18.32 13.78 -17.23
C ASN A 519 16.85 13.30 -17.37
N THR A 520 16.33 12.63 -16.34
CA THR A 520 14.96 12.12 -16.31
C THR A 520 14.42 12.07 -14.88
N TRP A 521 13.17 11.64 -14.72
CA TRP A 521 12.55 11.38 -13.43
C TRP A 521 12.99 10.01 -12.89
N TYR A 522 13.54 9.99 -11.68
CA TYR A 522 14.00 8.76 -11.03
C TYR A 522 13.22 8.43 -9.76
N GLN A 523 13.10 7.13 -9.49
CA GLN A 523 13.01 6.57 -8.16
C GLN A 523 14.43 6.27 -7.67
N VAL A 524 14.76 6.66 -6.45
CA VAL A 524 16.07 6.50 -5.84
C VAL A 524 15.94 5.76 -4.51
N SER A 525 16.71 4.69 -4.34
CA SER A 525 16.86 3.96 -3.09
C SER A 525 18.26 4.21 -2.54
N VAL A 526 18.34 4.68 -1.31
CA VAL A 526 19.59 4.92 -0.59
C VAL A 526 19.67 3.96 0.59
N GLN A 527 20.76 3.22 0.69
CA GLN A 527 21.12 2.42 1.85
C GLN A 527 22.42 2.94 2.42
N THR A 528 22.50 3.04 3.74
CA THR A 528 23.70 3.51 4.43
C THR A 528 24.13 2.49 5.45
N TYR A 529 25.41 2.18 5.46
CA TYR A 529 26.05 1.43 6.52
C TYR A 529 27.13 2.32 7.16
N ASN A 530 27.03 2.48 8.47
CA ASN A 530 28.10 3.09 9.26
C ASN A 530 28.77 1.96 10.04
N THR A 531 30.05 1.69 9.75
CA THR A 531 30.84 0.87 10.66
C THR A 531 31.05 1.67 11.92
N TYR A 532 30.34 1.33 13.00
CA TYR A 532 30.69 1.84 14.32
C TYR A 532 32.05 1.26 14.73
N VAL A 533 33.13 1.92 14.31
CA VAL A 533 34.45 1.79 14.91
C VAL A 533 34.60 3.03 15.79
N ILE A 534 34.79 2.81 17.09
CA ILE A 534 34.99 3.88 18.07
C ILE A 534 36.18 4.73 17.61
N GLY A 535 35.92 5.96 17.15
CA GLY A 535 36.94 6.95 16.79
C GLY A 535 37.02 7.37 15.33
N ASP A 536 36.24 6.80 14.41
CA ASP A 536 36.20 7.25 13.00
C ASP A 536 34.78 7.66 12.58
N THR A 537 34.54 8.95 12.40
CA THR A 537 33.29 9.52 11.88
C THR A 537 33.30 9.71 10.36
N SER A 538 34.36 9.29 9.65
CA SER A 538 34.58 9.62 8.25
C SER A 538 34.18 8.53 7.24
N THR A 539 33.93 7.30 7.68
CA THR A 539 33.61 6.16 6.80
C THR A 539 32.10 5.96 6.61
N HIS A 540 31.47 6.85 5.82
CA HIS A 540 30.10 6.62 5.33
C HIS A 540 30.15 5.69 4.12
N HIS A 541 29.62 4.47 4.26
CA HIS A 541 29.34 3.60 3.13
C HIS A 541 27.90 3.83 2.67
N VAL A 542 27.73 4.45 1.51
CA VAL A 542 26.41 4.72 0.93
C VAL A 542 26.25 3.90 -0.33
N TYR A 543 25.14 3.19 -0.46
CA TYR A 543 24.73 2.51 -1.68
C TYR A 543 23.52 3.24 -2.26
N GLN A 544 23.59 3.58 -3.54
CA GLN A 544 22.47 4.13 -4.29
C GLN A 544 22.07 3.18 -5.40
N HIS A 545 20.77 2.93 -5.52
CA HIS A 545 20.14 2.24 -6.63
C HIS A 545 19.03 3.11 -7.19
N ILE A 546 19.02 3.34 -8.49
CA ILE A 546 18.05 4.22 -9.14
C ILE A 546 17.41 3.56 -10.36
N ILE A 547 16.14 3.90 -10.58
CA ILE A 547 15.30 3.39 -11.65
C ILE A 547 14.54 4.58 -12.25
N PRO A 548 14.55 4.81 -13.57
CA PRO A 548 13.78 5.87 -14.19
C PRO A 548 12.30 5.50 -14.13
N ILE A 549 11.43 6.49 -13.89
CA ILE A 549 9.97 6.27 -13.81
C ILE A 549 9.32 6.21 -15.20
N ASN A 550 10.01 6.69 -16.23
CA ASN A 550 9.59 6.57 -17.63
C ASN A 550 9.58 5.10 -18.11
N PRO A 551 8.79 4.74 -19.14
CA PRO A 551 8.66 3.35 -19.61
C PRO A 551 10.00 2.81 -20.14
N GLY A 552 10.71 2.07 -19.28
CA GLY A 552 11.95 1.36 -19.55
C GLY A 552 12.37 0.58 -18.31
N PHE A 553 13.06 -0.55 -18.48
CA PHE A 553 13.56 -1.36 -17.35
C PHE A 553 15.00 -0.99 -16.94
N ASP A 554 15.50 0.16 -17.37
CA ASP A 554 16.85 0.58 -17.03
C ASP A 554 17.02 0.72 -15.52
N SER A 555 18.14 0.23 -14.98
CA SER A 555 18.47 0.45 -13.57
C SER A 555 19.97 0.65 -13.40
N TRP A 556 20.34 1.50 -12.43
CA TRP A 556 21.74 1.79 -12.14
C TRP A 556 22.03 1.73 -10.65
N HIS A 557 23.23 1.33 -10.29
CA HIS A 557 23.73 1.44 -8.93
C HIS A 557 25.12 2.05 -8.86
N ARG A 558 25.45 2.63 -7.70
CA ARG A 558 26.79 3.09 -7.35
C ARG A 558 26.97 3.04 -5.83
N THR A 559 28.23 3.07 -5.41
CA THR A 559 28.62 3.16 -4.00
C THR A 559 29.46 4.39 -3.74
N CYS A 560 29.26 4.99 -2.57
CA CYS A 560 30.16 5.94 -1.95
C CYS A 560 30.95 5.21 -0.87
N ASN A 561 32.27 5.39 -0.88
CA ASN A 561 33.14 4.90 0.17
C ASN A 561 33.95 6.08 0.75
N ALA A 562 33.77 6.37 2.04
CA ALA A 562 34.45 7.47 2.73
C ALA A 562 34.31 8.83 2.00
N GLY A 563 33.11 9.14 1.50
CA GLY A 563 32.82 10.39 0.79
C GLY A 563 33.22 10.40 -0.69
N VAL A 564 33.86 9.35 -1.21
CA VAL A 564 34.22 9.23 -2.64
C VAL A 564 33.18 8.38 -3.37
N TRP A 565 32.50 8.97 -4.35
CA TRP A 565 31.53 8.27 -5.20
C TRP A 565 32.21 7.49 -6.32
N GLY A 566 31.87 6.21 -6.45
CA GLY A 566 32.15 5.42 -7.64
C GLY A 566 31.22 5.79 -8.82
N PRO A 567 31.58 5.42 -10.05
CA PRO A 567 30.74 5.69 -11.22
C PRO A 567 29.43 4.89 -11.15
N TRP A 568 28.39 5.40 -11.81
CA TRP A 568 27.15 4.64 -12.03
C TRP A 568 27.40 3.42 -12.91
N ARG A 569 26.94 2.26 -12.44
CA ARG A 569 26.95 0.99 -13.19
C ARG A 569 25.52 0.62 -13.54
N LYS A 570 25.27 0.24 -14.79
CA LYS A 570 23.94 -0.20 -15.26
C LYS A 570 23.73 -1.68 -14.87
N ILE A 571 22.61 -2.00 -14.20
CA ILE A 571 22.26 -3.36 -13.76
C ILE A 571 21.35 -4.04 -14.79
N ILE A 572 20.36 -3.31 -15.30
CA ILE A 572 19.44 -3.79 -16.35
C ILE A 572 19.49 -2.79 -17.50
N ASP A 573 19.67 -3.29 -18.71
CA ASP A 573 19.43 -2.52 -19.94
C ASP A 573 18.03 -2.84 -20.46
N GLY A 574 17.08 -1.99 -20.08
CA GLY A 574 15.66 -2.16 -20.35
C GLY A 574 15.27 -2.08 -21.82
N GLY A 575 16.24 -1.89 -22.72
CA GLY A 575 16.07 -2.02 -24.15
C GLY A 575 16.82 -3.17 -24.82
N ASN A 576 17.68 -3.94 -24.13
CA ASN A 576 18.76 -4.63 -24.87
C ASN A 576 19.21 -6.03 -24.40
N HIS A 577 18.43 -6.78 -23.64
CA HIS A 577 18.69 -8.22 -23.49
C HIS A 577 17.39 -9.02 -23.48
N LEU A 578 16.68 -9.02 -24.61
CA LEU A 578 15.85 -10.18 -24.94
C LEU A 578 16.80 -11.37 -25.11
N ASN A 579 16.48 -12.52 -24.51
CA ASN A 579 17.24 -13.78 -24.50
C ASN A 579 17.60 -14.38 -25.89
N ALA A 580 17.49 -13.62 -26.99
CA ALA A 580 17.88 -14.02 -28.32
C ALA A 580 19.34 -13.60 -28.63
N PRO A 581 20.10 -14.39 -29.41
CA PRO A 581 21.42 -14.00 -29.90
C PRO A 581 21.37 -12.70 -30.72
N ASP A 582 22.41 -11.86 -30.64
CA ASP A 582 22.56 -10.67 -31.50
C ASP A 582 22.86 -11.05 -32.94
N VAL A 583 23.63 -12.12 -33.11
CA VAL A 583 23.98 -12.70 -34.42
C VAL A 583 23.66 -14.19 -34.42
N ILE A 584 22.96 -14.65 -35.46
CA ILE A 584 22.73 -16.08 -35.73
C ILE A 584 23.20 -16.34 -37.15
N ILE A 585 24.16 -17.26 -37.29
CA ILE A 585 24.69 -17.70 -38.57
C ILE A 585 24.59 -19.21 -38.66
N GLU A 586 24.07 -19.68 -39.79
CA GLU A 586 23.78 -21.09 -40.02
C GLU A 586 24.48 -21.62 -41.28
N GLU A 587 24.70 -22.92 -41.27
CA GLU A 587 24.93 -23.72 -42.46
C GLU A 587 23.58 -24.31 -42.89
N GLN A 588 22.98 -23.68 -43.90
CA GLN A 588 21.71 -24.13 -44.49
C GLN A 588 21.93 -24.76 -45.85
N GLN A 589 21.17 -25.81 -46.16
CA GLN A 589 21.07 -26.38 -47.51
C GLN A 589 19.60 -26.48 -47.93
N PRO A 590 19.30 -26.51 -49.25
CA PRO A 590 17.95 -26.80 -49.73
C PRO A 590 17.43 -28.14 -49.19
N SER A 591 16.11 -28.27 -49.04
CA SER A 591 15.51 -29.50 -48.54
C SER A 591 15.97 -30.72 -49.34
N GLY A 592 16.33 -31.82 -48.66
CA GLY A 592 16.81 -33.04 -49.31
C GLY A 592 18.28 -33.00 -49.75
N THR A 593 19.05 -31.97 -49.39
CA THR A 593 20.46 -31.82 -49.78
C THR A 593 21.40 -32.06 -48.60
N ASN A 594 22.33 -33.00 -48.74
CA ASN A 594 23.31 -33.34 -47.69
C ASN A 594 24.34 -32.21 -47.45
N ALA A 595 24.91 -32.17 -46.24
CA ALA A 595 25.90 -31.18 -45.81
C ALA A 595 27.30 -31.33 -46.45
N GLY A 596 27.52 -32.39 -47.24
CA GLY A 596 28.78 -32.66 -47.92
C GLY A 596 29.73 -33.60 -47.17
N THR A 597 30.89 -33.84 -47.81
CA THR A 597 31.93 -34.74 -47.33
C THR A 597 32.64 -34.20 -46.10
N PHE A 598 32.77 -35.02 -45.05
CA PHE A 598 33.60 -34.72 -43.89
C PHE A 598 34.91 -35.51 -43.95
N THR A 599 36.00 -34.86 -44.36
CA THR A 599 37.33 -35.47 -44.55
C THR A 599 38.17 -35.50 -43.27
N SER A 600 38.71 -36.66 -42.92
CA SER A 600 39.60 -36.83 -41.77
C SER A 600 41.03 -36.32 -42.03
N GLY A 601 41.85 -36.25 -40.98
CA GLY A 601 43.25 -35.84 -41.07
C GLY A 601 43.50 -34.36 -40.77
N GLY A 602 42.52 -33.47 -40.96
CA GLY A 602 42.65 -32.02 -40.71
C GLY A 602 41.41 -31.37 -40.09
N TRP A 603 41.55 -30.12 -39.65
CA TRP A 603 40.43 -29.27 -39.24
C TRP A 603 39.74 -28.68 -40.47
N GLN A 604 38.51 -29.08 -40.72
CA GLN A 604 37.71 -28.64 -41.86
C GLN A 604 36.82 -27.44 -41.47
N PHE A 605 36.47 -26.60 -42.42
CA PHE A 605 35.47 -25.54 -42.20
C PHE A 605 34.05 -26.13 -42.16
N ARG A 606 33.19 -25.60 -41.29
CA ARG A 606 31.74 -25.70 -41.48
C ARG A 606 31.29 -24.63 -42.45
N ALA A 607 30.44 -25.00 -43.40
CA ALA A 607 30.01 -24.15 -44.50
C ALA A 607 28.94 -23.14 -44.07
N LEU A 608 29.24 -22.31 -43.06
CA LEU A 608 28.36 -21.24 -42.62
C LEU A 608 28.10 -20.29 -43.80
N ASN A 609 26.84 -20.16 -44.18
CA ASN A 609 26.44 -19.54 -45.45
C ASN A 609 25.24 -18.60 -45.32
N THR A 610 24.50 -18.66 -44.22
CA THR A 610 23.26 -17.91 -44.04
C THR A 610 23.31 -17.08 -42.77
N VAL A 611 23.18 -15.76 -42.89
CA VAL A 611 22.99 -14.84 -41.76
C VAL A 611 21.50 -14.78 -41.45
N VAL A 612 21.06 -15.47 -40.39
CA VAL A 612 19.66 -15.51 -39.96
C VAL A 612 19.30 -14.27 -39.15
N ARG A 613 20.26 -13.75 -38.38
CA ARG A 613 20.09 -12.55 -37.55
C ARG A 613 21.41 -11.80 -37.42
N ASN A 614 21.34 -10.47 -37.44
CA ASN A 614 22.50 -9.59 -37.28
C ASN A 614 22.06 -8.22 -36.75
N VAL A 615 21.77 -8.14 -35.46
CA VAL A 615 21.32 -6.91 -34.80
C VAL A 615 22.46 -5.90 -34.80
N GLY A 616 22.17 -4.66 -35.20
CA GLY A 616 23.16 -3.59 -35.26
C GLY A 616 24.28 -3.81 -36.28
N ASN A 617 24.13 -4.78 -37.20
CA ASN A 617 25.12 -5.13 -38.22
C ASN A 617 26.53 -5.39 -37.64
N ILE A 618 26.59 -6.06 -36.48
CA ILE A 618 27.83 -6.28 -35.74
C ILE A 618 28.66 -7.47 -36.25
N ALA A 619 28.21 -8.17 -37.30
CA ALA A 619 28.96 -9.22 -37.98
C ALA A 619 28.84 -9.10 -39.50
N SER A 620 29.85 -9.57 -40.24
CA SER A 620 29.73 -9.85 -41.67
C SER A 620 30.16 -11.29 -41.98
N LEU A 621 29.55 -11.90 -42.99
CA LEU A 621 29.83 -13.27 -43.40
C LEU A 621 30.34 -13.29 -44.85
N ALA A 622 31.51 -13.89 -45.06
CA ALA A 622 32.07 -14.14 -46.38
C ALA A 622 32.80 -15.48 -46.39
N SER A 623 32.46 -16.40 -47.29
CA SER A 623 33.12 -17.71 -47.43
C SER A 623 33.29 -18.48 -46.11
N SER A 624 32.24 -18.53 -45.28
CA SER A 624 32.25 -19.18 -43.96
C SER A 624 33.15 -18.52 -42.90
N LEU A 625 33.66 -17.31 -43.19
CA LEU A 625 34.41 -16.48 -42.28
C LEU A 625 33.54 -15.34 -41.77
N ILE A 626 33.60 -15.12 -40.46
CA ILE A 626 32.75 -14.14 -39.76
C ILE A 626 33.64 -13.03 -39.24
N THR A 627 33.44 -11.80 -39.71
CA THR A 627 34.19 -10.65 -39.22
C THR A 627 33.39 -9.94 -38.14
N LEU A 628 34.01 -9.78 -36.96
CA LEU A 628 33.47 -9.06 -35.81
C LEU A 628 34.35 -7.83 -35.54
N PRO A 629 33.78 -6.68 -35.15
CA PRO A 629 34.55 -5.54 -34.69
C PRO A 629 35.18 -5.79 -33.30
N ALA A 630 35.93 -4.82 -32.78
CA ALA A 630 36.41 -4.87 -31.40
C ALA A 630 35.22 -4.88 -30.41
N GLY A 631 35.34 -5.65 -29.33
CA GLY A 631 34.29 -5.84 -28.34
C GLY A 631 34.41 -7.17 -27.59
N SER A 632 33.55 -7.37 -26.60
CA SER A 632 33.41 -8.65 -25.90
C SER A 632 32.19 -9.39 -26.41
N TYR A 633 32.38 -10.67 -26.74
CA TYR A 633 31.39 -11.52 -27.37
C TYR A 633 31.26 -12.85 -26.63
N TYR A 634 30.03 -13.29 -26.42
CA TYR A 634 29.71 -14.65 -25.98
C TYR A 634 29.27 -15.47 -27.19
N PHE A 635 29.90 -16.62 -27.40
CA PHE A 635 29.64 -17.54 -28.50
C PHE A 635 28.95 -18.80 -27.98
N VAL A 636 27.98 -19.29 -28.73
CA VAL A 636 27.40 -20.63 -28.57
C VAL A 636 27.32 -21.27 -29.94
N TRP A 637 27.77 -22.52 -30.09
CA TRP A 637 27.73 -23.19 -31.39
C TRP A 637 27.38 -24.67 -31.28
N SER A 638 26.91 -25.22 -32.39
CA SER A 638 26.64 -26.65 -32.55
C SER A 638 26.78 -27.05 -34.01
N ALA A 639 27.52 -28.12 -34.30
CA ALA A 639 27.65 -28.69 -35.65
C ALA A 639 27.50 -30.21 -35.65
N THR A 640 26.88 -30.72 -36.71
CA THR A 640 26.54 -32.15 -36.86
C THR A 640 27.70 -32.97 -37.42
N GLY A 641 28.00 -34.13 -36.84
CA GLY A 641 28.76 -35.19 -37.51
C GLY A 641 27.83 -36.32 -37.89
N TYR A 642 28.05 -36.98 -39.02
CA TYR A 642 27.30 -38.17 -39.42
C TYR A 642 28.25 -39.28 -39.84
N GLN A 643 28.20 -40.42 -39.14
CA GLN A 643 29.05 -41.60 -39.41
C GLN A 643 30.55 -41.30 -39.52
N ALA A 644 31.05 -40.27 -38.82
CA ALA A 644 32.43 -39.78 -38.95
C ALA A 644 33.37 -40.30 -37.84
N GLY A 645 32.93 -41.28 -37.04
CA GLY A 645 33.67 -41.79 -35.88
C GLY A 645 33.67 -40.79 -34.72
N SER A 646 34.83 -40.62 -34.08
CA SER A 646 35.04 -39.57 -33.07
C SER A 646 35.23 -38.20 -33.74
N HIS A 647 34.55 -37.16 -33.28
CA HIS A 647 34.64 -35.82 -33.86
C HIS A 647 34.47 -34.70 -32.82
N ARG A 648 34.95 -33.51 -33.15
CA ARG A 648 34.80 -32.30 -32.31
C ARG A 648 34.90 -31.01 -33.09
N THR A 649 34.25 -29.96 -32.59
CA THR A 649 34.27 -28.61 -33.16
C THR A 649 35.22 -27.68 -32.41
N LYS A 650 35.51 -26.52 -33.01
CA LYS A 650 36.16 -25.38 -32.34
C LYS A 650 35.80 -24.06 -33.01
N ILE A 651 35.95 -22.98 -32.27
CA ILE A 651 36.00 -21.62 -32.82
C ILE A 651 37.46 -21.21 -32.98
N GLN A 652 37.82 -20.81 -34.18
CA GLN A 652 39.18 -20.39 -34.55
C GLN A 652 39.18 -18.89 -34.84
N ASP A 653 40.13 -18.14 -34.26
CA ASP A 653 40.52 -16.82 -34.75
C ASP A 653 41.45 -17.01 -35.94
N GLU A 654 40.93 -16.75 -37.13
CA GLU A 654 41.66 -16.89 -38.40
C GLU A 654 42.62 -15.72 -38.62
N THR A 655 42.40 -14.59 -37.93
CA THR A 655 43.28 -13.42 -38.01
C THR A 655 44.64 -13.71 -37.39
N ASN A 656 44.63 -14.36 -36.23
CA ASN A 656 45.85 -14.70 -35.49
C ASN A 656 46.25 -16.17 -35.62
N ASN A 657 45.45 -16.99 -36.30
CA ASN A 657 45.59 -18.44 -36.34
C ASN A 657 45.63 -19.09 -34.94
N VAL A 658 44.75 -18.65 -34.03
CA VAL A 658 44.63 -19.15 -32.66
C VAL A 658 43.28 -19.83 -32.43
N GLU A 659 43.29 -20.99 -31.76
CA GLU A 659 42.05 -21.61 -31.27
C GLU A 659 41.50 -20.80 -30.09
N LEU A 660 40.29 -20.26 -30.23
CA LEU A 660 39.63 -19.52 -29.16
C LEU A 660 38.99 -20.50 -28.17
N PHE A 661 38.19 -21.44 -28.68
CA PHE A 661 37.42 -22.37 -27.85
C PHE A 661 37.27 -23.73 -28.53
N GLY A 662 37.30 -24.81 -27.75
CA GLY A 662 36.97 -26.16 -28.19
C GLY A 662 35.53 -26.56 -27.83
N GLY A 663 34.87 -27.31 -28.72
CA GLY A 663 33.57 -27.91 -28.45
C GLY A 663 33.68 -29.30 -27.81
N SER A 664 32.53 -29.89 -27.49
CA SER A 664 32.41 -31.26 -26.97
C SER A 664 33.03 -32.27 -27.93
N THR A 665 33.64 -33.32 -27.36
CA THR A 665 34.10 -34.47 -28.14
C THR A 665 33.01 -35.52 -28.17
N GLU A 666 32.61 -35.88 -29.38
CA GLU A 666 31.48 -36.77 -29.65
C GLU A 666 31.97 -38.03 -30.38
N THR A 667 31.29 -39.15 -30.16
CA THR A 667 31.63 -40.42 -30.84
C THR A 667 30.40 -41.08 -31.42
N GLN A 668 30.50 -41.51 -32.68
CA GLN A 668 29.44 -42.22 -33.40
C GLN A 668 30.00 -43.47 -34.08
N GLY A 669 29.20 -44.53 -34.17
CA GLY A 669 29.57 -45.74 -34.91
C GLY A 669 29.47 -45.53 -36.42
N GLY A 670 30.52 -45.89 -37.18
CA GLY A 670 30.58 -45.72 -38.64
C GLY A 670 29.72 -46.70 -39.47
N ALA A 671 29.01 -47.65 -38.83
CA ALA A 671 28.24 -48.69 -39.50
C ALA A 671 26.71 -48.62 -39.24
N LEU A 672 26.26 -47.68 -38.41
CA LEU A 672 24.84 -47.43 -38.11
C LEU A 672 24.50 -46.02 -38.57
N ASN A 673 23.26 -45.74 -39.00
CA ASN A 673 22.79 -44.40 -39.36
C ASN A 673 22.74 -43.49 -38.11
N ALA A 674 23.91 -43.13 -37.60
CA ALA A 674 24.11 -42.46 -36.32
C ALA A 674 24.61 -41.03 -36.55
N CYS A 675 24.03 -40.12 -35.78
CA CYS A 675 24.26 -38.70 -35.83
C CYS A 675 24.41 -38.17 -34.40
N SER A 676 25.29 -37.22 -34.20
CA SER A 676 25.53 -36.49 -32.95
C SER A 676 26.12 -35.13 -33.28
N ARG A 677 25.96 -34.16 -32.38
CA ARG A 677 26.37 -32.78 -32.62
C ARG A 677 27.43 -32.38 -31.60
N SER A 678 28.57 -31.91 -32.08
CA SER A 678 29.56 -31.30 -31.21
C SER A 678 29.14 -29.84 -30.97
N HIS A 679 29.13 -29.42 -29.71
CA HIS A 679 28.66 -28.10 -29.31
C HIS A 679 29.57 -27.48 -28.25
N GLY A 680 29.51 -26.16 -28.09
CA GLY A 680 30.31 -25.46 -27.09
C GLY A 680 29.85 -24.03 -26.88
N SER A 681 30.46 -23.38 -25.89
CA SER A 681 30.26 -21.97 -25.60
C SER A 681 31.53 -21.34 -25.03
N GLY A 682 31.66 -20.02 -25.14
CA GLY A 682 32.83 -19.30 -24.62
C GLY A 682 32.74 -17.78 -24.80
N VAL A 683 33.48 -17.03 -23.99
CA VAL A 683 33.55 -15.56 -24.06
C VAL A 683 34.93 -15.14 -24.57
N ALA A 684 34.99 -14.35 -25.64
CA ALA A 684 36.22 -13.72 -26.12
C ALA A 684 36.08 -12.20 -26.17
N THR A 685 37.16 -11.50 -25.83
CA THR A 685 37.29 -10.06 -25.98
C THR A 685 38.32 -9.75 -27.05
N PHE A 686 37.94 -8.96 -28.05
CA PHE A 686 38.81 -8.52 -29.13
C PHE A 686 39.11 -7.04 -29.00
N THR A 687 40.40 -6.69 -29.03
CA THR A 687 40.87 -5.29 -29.01
C THR A 687 40.88 -4.62 -30.38
N ALA A 688 40.66 -5.40 -31.45
CA ALA A 688 40.57 -4.96 -32.85
C ALA A 688 39.56 -5.87 -33.57
N SER A 689 39.21 -5.54 -34.82
CA SER A 689 38.35 -6.43 -35.62
C SER A 689 39.02 -7.78 -35.85
N ARG A 690 38.24 -8.86 -35.75
CA ARG A 690 38.70 -10.24 -35.91
C ARG A 690 37.81 -11.02 -36.85
N THR A 691 38.45 -11.84 -37.68
CA THR A 691 37.80 -12.87 -38.48
C THR A 691 37.84 -14.20 -37.75
N VAL A 692 36.67 -14.81 -37.51
CA VAL A 692 36.53 -16.09 -36.83
C VAL A 692 35.84 -17.12 -37.72
N SER A 693 36.06 -18.40 -37.45
CA SER A 693 35.41 -19.50 -38.17
C SER A 693 35.01 -20.64 -37.23
N LEU A 694 34.00 -21.42 -37.64
CA LEU A 694 33.63 -22.68 -37.01
C LEU A 694 34.34 -23.83 -37.75
N LYS A 695 35.22 -24.55 -37.04
CA LYS A 695 35.97 -25.69 -37.57
C LYS A 695 35.47 -26.99 -36.95
N HIS A 696 35.62 -28.09 -37.71
CA HIS A 696 35.21 -29.43 -37.29
C HIS A 696 36.27 -30.45 -37.73
N ARG A 697 36.60 -31.40 -36.86
CA ARG A 697 37.53 -32.50 -37.17
C ARG A 697 36.91 -33.84 -36.81
N CYS A 698 37.09 -34.84 -37.68
CA CYS A 698 36.65 -36.22 -37.48
C CYS A 698 37.80 -37.22 -37.54
N GLN A 699 37.53 -38.43 -37.06
CA GLN A 699 38.39 -39.59 -37.12
C GLN A 699 38.34 -40.27 -38.49
N SER A 700 37.14 -40.45 -39.05
CA SER A 700 36.91 -41.20 -40.29
C SER A 700 36.29 -40.32 -41.35
N THR A 701 36.84 -40.38 -42.57
CA THR A 701 36.28 -39.68 -43.73
C THR A 701 34.93 -40.29 -44.09
N LYS A 702 33.89 -39.46 -44.18
CA LYS A 702 32.59 -39.85 -44.72
C LYS A 702 32.23 -38.96 -45.91
N SER A 703 32.17 -39.58 -47.08
CA SER A 703 31.82 -38.91 -48.33
C SER A 703 30.32 -38.56 -48.39
N THR A 704 30.01 -37.46 -49.08
CA THR A 704 28.65 -37.00 -49.44
C THR A 704 27.84 -36.37 -48.31
N ASP A 705 27.80 -36.98 -47.13
CA ASP A 705 26.89 -36.60 -46.03
C ASP A 705 27.57 -36.58 -44.65
N GLY A 706 28.89 -36.65 -44.59
CA GLY A 706 29.64 -36.73 -43.33
C GLY A 706 29.42 -35.55 -42.37
N PHE A 707 29.10 -34.37 -42.90
CA PHE A 707 28.76 -33.19 -42.11
C PHE A 707 27.28 -33.13 -41.69
N GLY A 708 26.46 -34.09 -42.13
CA GLY A 708 25.02 -34.21 -41.88
C GLY A 708 24.26 -34.77 -43.09
N GLY A 709 23.39 -35.76 -42.85
CA GLY A 709 22.46 -36.30 -43.85
C GLY A 709 21.14 -35.54 -43.91
N ALA A 710 20.50 -35.47 -45.08
CA ALA A 710 19.25 -34.74 -45.30
C ALA A 710 18.01 -35.47 -44.75
N ALA A 711 17.02 -34.71 -44.25
CA ALA A 711 15.75 -35.24 -43.77
C ALA A 711 14.61 -35.15 -44.81
N GLY A 712 14.61 -34.13 -45.68
CA GLY A 712 13.68 -34.00 -46.80
C GLY A 712 12.28 -33.47 -46.44
N PHE A 713 12.12 -32.76 -45.32
CA PHE A 713 10.81 -32.27 -44.84
C PHE A 713 10.30 -30.97 -45.50
N SER A 714 10.69 -30.70 -46.75
CA SER A 714 10.25 -29.54 -47.54
C SER A 714 10.55 -28.16 -46.90
N VAL A 715 11.55 -28.12 -46.02
CA VAL A 715 12.15 -26.90 -45.42
C VAL A 715 13.67 -26.98 -45.51
N PRO A 716 14.40 -25.85 -45.41
CA PRO A 716 15.87 -25.87 -45.41
C PRO A 716 16.46 -26.78 -44.33
N GLU A 717 17.51 -27.53 -44.68
CA GLU A 717 18.25 -28.39 -43.76
C GLU A 717 19.28 -27.54 -43.00
N VAL A 718 19.35 -27.65 -41.67
CA VAL A 718 20.28 -26.87 -40.82
C VAL A 718 21.30 -27.78 -40.13
N TYR A 719 22.55 -27.72 -40.58
CA TYR A 719 23.60 -28.64 -40.13
C TYR A 719 24.51 -28.10 -39.04
N SER A 720 24.72 -26.79 -39.04
CA SER A 720 25.50 -26.05 -38.04
C SER A 720 24.86 -24.72 -37.72
N ARG A 721 24.99 -24.29 -36.47
CA ARG A 721 24.56 -22.96 -36.02
C ARG A 721 25.61 -22.35 -35.10
N LEU A 722 25.86 -21.07 -35.29
CA LEU A 722 26.65 -20.21 -34.42
C LEU A 722 25.79 -19.02 -33.97
N GLU A 723 25.73 -18.83 -32.67
CA GLU A 723 24.98 -17.80 -31.98
C GLU A 723 25.97 -16.91 -31.22
N ILE A 724 25.83 -15.58 -31.33
CA ILE A 724 26.76 -14.62 -30.74
C ILE A 724 25.96 -13.51 -30.04
N TRP A 725 26.37 -13.19 -28.82
CA TRP A 725 25.91 -12.01 -28.08
C TRP A 725 27.06 -11.03 -27.90
N LYS A 726 26.83 -9.75 -28.14
CA LYS A 726 27.75 -8.68 -27.76
C LYS A 726 27.45 -8.28 -26.32
N ILE A 727 28.44 -8.43 -25.44
CA ILE A 727 28.25 -8.27 -24.00
C ILE A 727 29.02 -7.08 -23.39
N ALA A 728 29.95 -6.47 -24.13
CA ALA A 728 30.60 -5.20 -23.80
C ALA A 728 31.22 -4.54 -25.03
#